data_AF-A0A846TGY8-F1
#
_entry.id   AF-A0A846TGY8-F1
#
_cell.length_a   1.000
_cell.length_b   1.000
_cell.length_c   1.000
_cell.angle_alpha   90.00
_cell.angle_beta   90.00
_cell.angle_gamma   90.00
#
_symmetry.space_group_name_H-M   'P 1'
#
loop_
_entity.id
_entity.type
_entity.pdbx_description
1 polymer ?
#
loop_
_entity_poly.entity_id
_entity_poly.type
_entity_poly.pdbx_seq_one_letter_code
_entity_poly.pdbx_strand_id
1 'polypeptide(L)'
;MRKFVILLVAFVIAASSLALPNAKASGTEPILNVKLSYYLGEHKELTLKVKGKYILDQAADTVLSEGRIYTLKASGTTEVHLYEGSKKLASGSALALAPLKAGSFIYLNNFSYNGKFTFSNNNGVVKPVNSIFMEDYIKGVVPKEMYANWHVEALKSQAAAARTYAIRRQNYEIVDGTSNQAYGGYFWAQELDPTGTTYANARTAGQATAGEYITYNGAAIDAVYSSSNGGHTESNLDYWGTSQYPYLIAKPDEFDGLDAKINHTIQVRTQQIDASRLDLANPEAWWSKTIELDKEFTNKVKSKFLSATSPENYKIVDIEKIDFHTLTSGGRVKAGDLTFTYFDKNAAKDAEGKIVLKTAEKKNVSEADFSYLFGYKMKNIYIKEVSNQDGFFTIKGAGFGHGVGMSQHGAQNRAMNGQTYKNILSFYYPGTVLSKRYTTLADRNSMLASLKGWVIENGVRSYYDPATGTKVQSGWKLIDSKWYYFKDGAAQTGWVYYKYKWYFLDSNGKMMTGWAYDAGKWYYMNSEGIMQTGWIKDSNKWYYMQKSGAMHKGWLTDGGVKYFMKSDGSMATGWLKIGTSWYYFHSSGAMDTGWLKWNNQWYYMNTEGIMQTGWVKVGTKWYYMYSSGVMAANTTIDGYRLGSDGAWIQ
;
A
#
# COMPACT_ATOMS: atom_id res chain seq x y z
N MET A 1 10.23 -22.24 -17.53
CA MET A 1 10.37 -21.73 -18.92
C MET A 1 9.45 -20.54 -19.12
N ARG A 2 10.03 -19.35 -19.31
CA ARG A 2 9.32 -18.09 -19.58
C ARG A 2 8.53 -18.23 -20.88
N LYS A 3 7.20 -18.15 -20.83
CA LYS A 3 6.36 -17.85 -21.98
C LYS A 3 5.71 -16.49 -21.73
N PHE A 4 6.21 -15.47 -22.42
CA PHE A 4 5.52 -14.19 -22.56
C PHE A 4 4.22 -14.45 -23.32
N VAL A 5 3.09 -14.34 -22.63
CA VAL A 5 1.77 -14.33 -23.28
C VAL A 5 1.51 -12.89 -23.69
N ILE A 6 1.65 -12.61 -24.99
CA ILE A 6 1.08 -11.42 -25.63
C ILE A 6 -0.43 -11.65 -25.66
N LEU A 7 -1.16 -10.99 -24.77
CA LEU A 7 -2.59 -11.25 -24.55
C LEU A 7 -3.44 -10.26 -25.37
N LEU A 8 -4.41 -10.83 -26.07
CA LEU A 8 -5.42 -10.21 -26.94
C LEU A 8 -6.00 -8.90 -26.36
N VAL A 9 -6.03 -7.86 -27.19
CA VAL A 9 -6.73 -6.59 -26.91
C VAL A 9 -8.19 -6.71 -27.35
N ALA A 10 -9.11 -6.59 -26.41
CA ALA A 10 -10.53 -6.32 -26.65
C ALA A 10 -11.00 -5.41 -25.53
N PHE A 11 -11.51 -4.21 -25.86
CA PHE A 11 -12.21 -3.39 -24.88
C PHE A 11 -13.51 -2.82 -25.43
N VAL A 12 -14.56 -3.09 -24.65
CA VAL A 12 -15.87 -2.48 -24.72
C VAL A 12 -15.79 -1.15 -23.99
N ILE A 13 -16.10 -0.07 -24.71
CA ILE A 13 -16.25 1.27 -24.15
C ILE A 13 -17.67 1.40 -23.63
N ALA A 14 -17.84 1.56 -22.31
CA ALA A 14 -19.06 2.15 -21.77
C ALA A 14 -19.00 3.66 -22.05
N ALA A 15 -19.77 4.10 -23.04
CA ALA A 15 -19.91 5.50 -23.40
C ALA A 15 -20.73 6.24 -22.34
N SER A 16 -20.15 7.27 -21.74
CA SER A 16 -20.92 8.37 -21.17
C SER A 16 -20.37 9.68 -21.74
N SER A 17 -21.11 10.20 -22.71
CA SER A 17 -20.92 11.53 -23.28
C SER A 17 -21.41 12.57 -22.29
N LEU A 18 -20.50 13.10 -21.46
CA LEU A 18 -20.69 14.39 -20.82
C LEU A 18 -19.62 15.34 -21.35
N ALA A 19 -20.07 16.35 -22.10
CA ALA A 19 -19.23 17.46 -22.52
C ALA A 19 -18.69 18.14 -21.25
N LEU A 20 -17.38 18.08 -21.04
CA LEU A 20 -16.72 18.82 -19.97
C LEU A 20 -16.73 20.31 -20.35
N PRO A 21 -16.98 21.22 -19.39
CA PRO A 21 -16.94 22.65 -19.64
C PRO A 21 -15.53 23.07 -20.09
N ASN A 22 -15.47 24.08 -20.96
CA ASN A 22 -14.25 24.71 -21.46
C ASN A 22 -13.30 25.05 -20.28
N ALA A 23 -12.26 24.25 -20.10
CA ALA A 23 -11.28 24.48 -19.05
C ALA A 23 -10.28 25.54 -19.54
N LYS A 24 -10.41 26.77 -19.03
CA LYS A 24 -9.32 27.76 -19.07
C LYS A 24 -8.08 27.13 -18.42
N ALA A 25 -6.95 27.16 -19.12
CA ALA A 25 -5.67 26.75 -18.58
C ALA A 25 -5.27 27.69 -17.43
N SER A 26 -5.33 27.19 -16.20
CA SER A 26 -4.64 27.73 -15.02
C SER A 26 -4.95 26.81 -13.84
N GLY A 27 -4.20 25.72 -13.70
CA GLY A 27 -4.30 24.83 -12.56
C GLY A 27 -2.96 24.15 -12.24
N THR A 28 -2.81 23.70 -11.01
CA THR A 28 -1.75 22.78 -10.57
C THR A 28 -1.97 21.39 -11.17
N GLU A 29 -0.88 20.63 -11.33
CA GLU A 29 -0.93 19.24 -11.77
C GLU A 29 -1.91 18.40 -10.93
N PRO A 30 -2.83 17.64 -11.57
CA PRO A 30 -3.84 16.88 -10.85
C PRO A 30 -3.29 15.57 -10.25
N ILE A 31 -4.03 15.06 -9.27
CA ILE A 31 -3.84 13.75 -8.65
C ILE A 31 -4.83 12.77 -9.28
N LEU A 32 -4.34 11.57 -9.61
CA LEU A 32 -5.14 10.46 -10.10
C LEU A 32 -5.23 9.37 -9.04
N ASN A 33 -6.34 8.64 -9.03
CA ASN A 33 -6.54 7.46 -8.20
C ASN A 33 -6.58 6.21 -9.09
N VAL A 34 -5.62 5.32 -8.90
CA VAL A 34 -5.46 4.11 -9.71
C VAL A 34 -5.71 2.86 -8.86
N LYS A 35 -6.75 2.11 -9.20
CA LYS A 35 -7.06 0.81 -8.60
C LYS A 35 -6.11 -0.25 -9.13
N LEU A 36 -5.37 -0.89 -8.23
CA LEU A 36 -4.36 -1.90 -8.56
C LEU A 36 -4.96 -3.31 -8.50
N SER A 37 -5.66 -3.72 -9.56
CA SER A 37 -6.40 -5.00 -9.60
C SER A 37 -6.08 -5.89 -10.79
N TYR A 38 -5.53 -5.33 -11.87
CA TYR A 38 -5.19 -6.07 -13.08
C TYR A 38 -3.80 -6.69 -13.00
N TYR A 39 -2.75 -5.87 -12.85
CA TYR A 39 -1.38 -6.40 -12.81
C TYR A 39 -1.05 -7.00 -11.44
N LEU A 40 -1.50 -6.33 -10.38
CA LEU A 40 -1.34 -6.88 -9.04
C LEU A 40 -2.19 -8.13 -8.85
N GLY A 41 -3.39 -8.18 -9.44
CA GLY A 41 -4.38 -9.25 -9.24
C GLY A 41 -5.16 -9.08 -7.93
N GLU A 42 -6.10 -9.99 -7.69
CA GLU A 42 -6.91 -10.02 -6.46
C GLU A 42 -6.25 -10.89 -5.39
N HIS A 43 -6.01 -10.32 -4.21
CA HIS A 43 -5.34 -11.02 -3.11
C HIS A 43 -6.08 -10.83 -1.78
N LYS A 44 -6.19 -11.91 -1.01
CA LYS A 44 -6.62 -11.82 0.40
C LYS A 44 -5.52 -11.24 1.29
N GLU A 45 -4.26 -11.39 0.86
CA GLU A 45 -3.07 -10.96 1.58
C GLU A 45 -2.04 -10.38 0.61
N LEU A 46 -1.47 -9.22 0.95
CA LEU A 46 -0.42 -8.57 0.18
C LEU A 46 0.83 -8.40 1.05
N THR A 47 1.98 -8.75 0.49
CA THR A 47 3.27 -8.39 1.08
C THR A 47 3.58 -6.94 0.73
N LEU A 48 3.96 -6.14 1.72
CA LEU A 48 4.30 -4.75 1.56
C LEU A 48 5.74 -4.51 2.05
N LYS A 49 6.56 -3.88 1.20
CA LYS A 49 7.88 -3.34 1.57
C LYS A 49 7.93 -1.87 1.17
N VAL A 50 8.81 -1.10 1.79
CA VAL A 50 9.01 0.31 1.43
C VAL A 50 10.48 0.59 1.14
N LYS A 51 10.73 1.53 0.24
CA LYS A 51 11.98 2.27 0.13
C LYS A 51 11.74 3.69 0.63
N GLY A 52 12.61 4.18 1.52
CA GLY A 52 12.32 5.37 2.31
C GLY A 52 11.38 5.07 3.46
N LYS A 53 10.39 5.94 3.70
CA LYS A 53 9.44 5.78 4.80
C LYS A 53 8.03 6.14 4.38
N TYR A 54 7.08 5.38 4.90
CA TYR A 54 5.64 5.63 4.78
C TYR A 54 5.04 5.67 6.18
N ILE A 55 3.93 6.37 6.34
CA ILE A 55 3.19 6.41 7.61
C ILE A 55 1.71 6.17 7.35
N LEU A 56 1.07 5.56 8.34
CA LEU A 56 -0.37 5.39 8.36
C LEU A 56 -1.07 6.71 8.74
N ASP A 57 -1.86 7.26 7.83
CA ASP A 57 -2.56 8.54 8.04
C ASP A 57 -3.57 8.49 9.20
N GLN A 58 -4.25 7.35 9.38
CA GLN A 58 -5.25 7.17 10.43
C GLN A 58 -4.64 6.90 11.81
N ALA A 59 -3.35 6.53 11.87
CA ALA A 59 -2.63 6.32 13.12
C ALA A 59 -1.19 6.78 12.91
N ALA A 60 -0.96 8.07 13.17
CA ALA A 60 0.34 8.72 13.02
C ALA A 60 1.44 8.11 13.91
N ASP A 61 1.11 7.13 14.75
CA ASP A 61 2.08 6.36 15.52
C ASP A 61 2.79 5.25 14.72
N THR A 62 2.30 4.91 13.52
CA THR A 62 2.76 3.74 12.75
C THR A 62 3.53 4.13 11.49
N VAL A 63 4.86 4.15 11.58
CA VAL A 63 5.77 4.40 10.44
C VAL A 63 6.36 3.10 9.90
N LEU A 64 6.18 2.88 8.61
CA LEU A 64 6.77 1.81 7.84
C LEU A 64 8.15 2.25 7.36
N SER A 65 9.16 1.42 7.62
CA SER A 65 10.56 1.72 7.37
C SER A 65 11.19 0.71 6.41
N GLU A 66 12.18 1.17 5.66
CA GLU A 66 12.96 0.36 4.74
C GLU A 66 13.66 -0.82 5.43
N GLY A 67 13.85 -1.92 4.69
CA GLY A 67 14.43 -3.16 5.22
C GLY A 67 13.46 -4.04 6.01
N ARG A 68 12.22 -3.59 6.26
CA ARG A 68 11.18 -4.35 6.95
C ARG A 68 10.15 -4.93 5.97
N ILE A 69 9.49 -6.01 6.40
CA ILE A 69 8.42 -6.66 5.64
C ILE A 69 7.12 -6.54 6.43
N TYR A 70 6.12 -5.97 5.78
CA TYR A 70 4.78 -5.81 6.30
C TYR A 70 3.80 -6.67 5.52
N THR A 71 2.65 -6.93 6.13
CA THR A 71 1.61 -7.74 5.51
C THR A 71 0.26 -7.07 5.69
N LEU A 72 -0.45 -6.83 4.57
CA LEU A 72 -1.83 -6.39 4.57
C LEU A 72 -2.75 -7.60 4.39
N LYS A 73 -3.72 -7.80 5.28
CA LYS A 73 -4.67 -8.92 5.22
C LYS A 73 -6.10 -8.41 5.23
N ALA A 74 -6.93 -8.93 4.35
CA ALA A 74 -8.38 -8.81 4.46
C ALA A 74 -8.86 -9.63 5.66
N SER A 75 -9.68 -9.01 6.51
CA SER A 75 -10.30 -9.62 7.70
C SER A 75 -11.82 -9.48 7.59
N GLY A 76 -12.52 -10.61 7.60
CA GLY A 76 -13.95 -10.64 7.32
C GLY A 76 -14.29 -10.04 5.95
N THR A 77 -15.39 -9.29 5.88
CA THR A 77 -15.87 -8.66 4.63
C THR A 77 -15.53 -7.18 4.49
N THR A 78 -15.17 -6.50 5.59
CA THR A 78 -15.07 -5.03 5.63
C THR A 78 -13.74 -4.49 6.11
N GLU A 79 -12.94 -5.25 6.87
CA GLU A 79 -11.71 -4.72 7.47
C GLU A 79 -10.45 -5.17 6.75
N VAL A 80 -9.45 -4.30 6.74
CA VAL A 80 -8.07 -4.61 6.38
C VAL A 80 -7.16 -4.39 7.58
N HIS A 81 -6.24 -5.32 7.80
CA HIS A 81 -5.29 -5.31 8.90
C HIS A 81 -3.86 -5.19 8.35
N LEU A 82 -3.02 -4.41 9.02
CA LEU A 82 -1.61 -4.27 8.74
C LEU A 82 -0.80 -4.96 9.83
N TYR A 83 0.16 -5.80 9.44
CA TYR A 83 1.04 -6.56 10.34
C TYR A 83 2.52 -6.31 10.03
N GLU A 84 3.35 -6.48 11.06
CA GLU A 84 4.79 -6.70 10.97
C GLU A 84 5.11 -8.02 11.69
N GLY A 85 5.44 -9.06 10.93
CA GLY A 85 5.47 -10.43 11.45
C GLY A 85 4.11 -10.85 12.01
N SER A 86 4.06 -11.25 13.29
CA SER A 86 2.80 -11.58 13.99
C SER A 86 2.14 -10.39 14.68
N LYS A 87 2.82 -9.24 14.78
CA LYS A 87 2.32 -8.06 15.48
C LYS A 87 1.37 -7.29 14.57
N LYS A 88 0.09 -7.17 14.97
CA LYS A 88 -0.87 -6.27 14.30
C LYS A 88 -0.48 -4.83 14.62
N LEU A 89 -0.19 -4.06 13.59
CA LEU A 89 0.13 -2.63 13.70
C LEU A 89 -1.13 -1.77 13.63
N ALA A 90 -2.07 -2.11 12.73
CA ALA A 90 -3.30 -1.36 12.55
C ALA A 90 -4.44 -2.24 11.97
N SER A 91 -5.68 -1.78 12.13
CA SER A 91 -6.87 -2.36 11.52
C SER A 91 -7.93 -1.28 11.28
N GLY A 92 -8.74 -1.45 10.24
CA GLY A 92 -9.90 -0.60 9.98
C GLY A 92 -10.57 -0.92 8.65
N SER A 93 -11.65 -0.21 8.32
CA SER A 93 -12.35 -0.36 7.03
C SER A 93 -11.50 0.10 5.84
N ALA A 94 -10.61 1.06 6.08
CA ALA A 94 -9.55 1.44 5.15
C ALA A 94 -8.30 1.91 5.92
N LEU A 95 -7.13 1.58 5.38
CA LEU A 95 -5.82 2.03 5.88
C LEU A 95 -5.13 2.83 4.78
N ALA A 96 -4.68 4.05 5.08
CA ALA A 96 -4.03 4.93 4.11
C ALA A 96 -2.57 5.16 4.47
N LEU A 97 -1.67 4.87 3.53
CA LEU A 97 -0.24 5.06 3.67
C LEU A 97 0.23 6.21 2.80
N ALA A 98 0.83 7.23 3.42
CA ALA A 98 1.43 8.35 2.73
C ALA A 98 2.97 8.37 2.90
N PRO A 99 3.73 8.77 1.87
CA PRO A 99 5.19 8.83 1.96
C PRO A 99 5.62 9.96 2.91
N LEU A 100 6.75 9.80 3.61
CA LEU A 100 7.34 10.85 4.45
C LEU A 100 8.38 11.70 3.72
N LYS A 101 8.85 11.22 2.58
CA LYS A 101 9.81 11.93 1.73
C LYS A 101 9.51 11.69 0.27
N ALA A 102 9.65 12.73 -0.55
CA ALA A 102 9.57 12.60 -2.01
C ALA A 102 10.60 11.58 -2.51
N GLY A 103 10.18 10.73 -3.46
CA GLY A 103 11.01 9.63 -3.97
C GLY A 103 11.00 8.37 -3.09
N SER A 104 10.15 8.29 -2.07
CA SER A 104 9.84 7.02 -1.40
C SER A 104 8.98 6.13 -2.30
N PHE A 105 9.11 4.81 -2.19
CA PHE A 105 8.34 3.83 -2.96
C PHE A 105 7.72 2.79 -2.05
N ILE A 106 6.55 2.28 -2.45
CA ILE A 106 5.95 1.07 -1.90
C ILE A 106 6.13 -0.06 -2.90
N TYR A 107 6.52 -1.22 -2.40
CA TYR A 107 6.48 -2.49 -3.11
C TYR A 107 5.28 -3.29 -2.60
N LEU A 108 4.32 -3.56 -3.46
CA LEU A 108 3.23 -4.51 -3.20
C LEU A 108 3.53 -5.80 -3.95
N ASN A 109 3.79 -6.86 -3.20
CA ASN A 109 4.38 -8.10 -3.71
C ASN A 109 5.69 -7.79 -4.48
N ASN A 110 5.66 -7.90 -5.82
CA ASN A 110 6.81 -7.66 -6.69
C ASN A 110 6.68 -6.37 -7.52
N PHE A 111 5.64 -5.57 -7.30
CA PHE A 111 5.38 -4.35 -8.07
C PHE A 111 5.73 -3.12 -7.24
N SER A 112 6.51 -2.21 -7.81
CA SER A 112 6.87 -0.94 -7.21
C SER A 112 5.90 0.16 -7.64
N TYR A 113 5.58 1.05 -6.71
CA TYR A 113 4.68 2.17 -6.94
C TYR A 113 5.14 3.39 -6.14
N ASN A 114 4.71 4.58 -6.57
CA ASN A 114 5.00 5.87 -5.93
C ASN A 114 3.68 6.55 -5.51
N GLY A 115 3.76 7.54 -4.64
CA GLY A 115 2.60 8.31 -4.17
C GLY A 115 1.96 7.70 -2.90
N LYS A 116 0.71 8.07 -2.66
CA LYS A 116 -0.09 7.63 -1.50
C LYS A 116 -0.91 6.40 -1.86
N PHE A 117 -1.28 5.61 -0.86
CA PHE A 117 -2.11 4.42 -1.03
C PHE A 117 -3.25 4.42 -0.03
N THR A 118 -4.40 3.93 -0.47
CA THR A 118 -5.51 3.52 0.40
C THR A 118 -5.76 2.04 0.15
N PHE A 119 -5.81 1.25 1.21
CA PHE A 119 -6.15 -0.16 1.19
C PHE A 119 -7.49 -0.33 1.85
N SER A 120 -8.42 -1.00 1.19
CA SER A 120 -9.70 -1.41 1.78
C SER A 120 -9.90 -2.91 1.60
N ASN A 121 -10.88 -3.47 2.31
CA ASN A 121 -11.35 -4.83 2.06
C ASN A 121 -12.69 -4.77 1.34
N ASN A 122 -12.80 -5.51 0.23
CA ASN A 122 -14.07 -5.77 -0.41
C ASN A 122 -14.26 -7.28 -0.51
N ASN A 123 -15.14 -7.83 0.33
CA ASN A 123 -15.53 -9.24 0.34
C ASN A 123 -14.35 -10.22 0.47
N GLY A 124 -13.42 -9.91 1.38
CA GLY A 124 -12.27 -10.78 1.67
C GLY A 124 -11.07 -10.57 0.74
N VAL A 125 -11.08 -9.53 -0.08
CA VAL A 125 -9.99 -9.16 -1.00
C VAL A 125 -9.48 -7.77 -0.64
N VAL A 126 -8.17 -7.62 -0.47
CA VAL A 126 -7.52 -6.32 -0.29
C VAL A 126 -7.55 -5.56 -1.61
N LYS A 127 -8.07 -4.33 -1.59
CA LYS A 127 -8.17 -3.44 -2.75
C LYS A 127 -7.26 -2.21 -2.56
N PRO A 128 -6.07 -2.20 -3.16
CA PRO A 128 -5.20 -1.04 -3.15
C PRO A 128 -5.66 0.00 -4.18
N VAL A 129 -5.72 1.25 -3.76
CA VAL A 129 -5.89 2.43 -4.61
C VAL A 129 -4.66 3.30 -4.44
N ASN A 130 -3.95 3.57 -5.54
CA ASN A 130 -2.77 4.42 -5.56
C ASN A 130 -3.14 5.84 -5.99
N SER A 131 -2.99 6.81 -5.09
CA SER A 131 -3.10 8.24 -5.38
C SER A 131 -1.75 8.79 -5.83
N ILE A 132 -1.66 9.25 -7.07
CA ILE A 132 -0.40 9.64 -7.72
C ILE A 132 -0.57 10.89 -8.59
N PHE A 133 0.46 11.73 -8.68
CA PHE A 133 0.43 12.89 -9.57
C PHE A 133 0.44 12.47 -11.05
N MET A 134 -0.21 13.26 -11.90
CA MET A 134 -0.37 12.96 -13.33
C MET A 134 0.96 12.65 -14.04
N GLU A 135 2.00 13.47 -13.90
CA GLU A 135 3.29 13.21 -14.56
C GLU A 135 3.99 11.98 -14.01
N ASP A 136 3.71 11.62 -12.76
CA ASP A 136 4.23 10.41 -12.16
C ASP A 136 3.47 9.16 -12.64
N TYR A 137 2.17 9.27 -12.88
CA TYR A 137 1.36 8.26 -13.54
C TYR A 137 1.81 8.01 -14.99
N ILE A 138 2.06 9.08 -15.76
CA ILE A 138 2.51 8.97 -17.17
C ILE A 138 3.81 8.20 -17.30
N LYS A 139 4.74 8.35 -16.34
CA LYS A 139 5.98 7.55 -16.33
C LYS A 139 5.73 6.06 -16.09
N GLY A 140 4.60 5.67 -15.48
CA GLY A 140 4.21 4.26 -15.34
C GLY A 140 3.44 3.69 -16.54
N VAL A 141 2.78 4.56 -17.32
CA VAL A 141 1.99 4.17 -18.50
C VAL A 141 2.84 4.08 -19.76
N VAL A 142 3.58 5.13 -20.12
CA VAL A 142 4.30 5.22 -21.40
C VAL A 142 5.24 4.03 -21.66
N PRO A 143 6.15 3.64 -20.75
CA PRO A 143 7.06 2.51 -20.98
C PRO A 143 6.38 1.14 -20.88
N LYS A 144 5.11 1.10 -20.46
CA LYS A 144 4.31 -0.11 -20.41
C LYS A 144 3.48 -0.30 -21.68
N GLU A 145 3.07 0.80 -22.30
CA GLU A 145 2.32 0.83 -23.56
C GLU A 145 3.25 0.74 -24.79
N MET A 146 4.40 1.41 -24.76
CA MET A 146 5.40 1.39 -25.83
C MET A 146 6.75 0.96 -25.29
N TYR A 147 7.57 0.34 -26.14
CA TYR A 147 8.94 -0.02 -25.78
C TYR A 147 9.73 1.23 -25.36
N ALA A 148 10.29 1.22 -24.16
CA ALA A 148 10.85 2.42 -23.54
C ALA A 148 12.08 3.01 -24.25
N ASN A 149 12.73 2.21 -25.11
CA ASN A 149 13.88 2.59 -25.92
C ASN A 149 13.50 3.10 -27.33
N TRP A 150 12.21 3.12 -27.67
CA TRP A 150 11.73 3.68 -28.92
C TRP A 150 12.04 5.18 -29.03
N HIS A 151 11.88 5.70 -30.24
CA HIS A 151 12.25 7.07 -30.57
C HIS A 151 11.50 8.05 -29.68
N VAL A 152 12.20 9.06 -29.15
CA VAL A 152 11.64 9.97 -28.14
C VAL A 152 10.39 10.71 -28.64
N GLU A 153 10.33 11.08 -29.93
CA GLU A 153 9.14 11.73 -30.52
C GLU A 153 7.90 10.80 -30.54
N ALA A 154 8.08 9.50 -30.75
CA ALA A 154 6.97 8.54 -30.67
C ALA A 154 6.51 8.35 -29.21
N LEU A 155 7.44 8.36 -28.26
CA LEU A 155 7.10 8.31 -26.84
C LEU A 155 6.46 9.62 -26.35
N LYS A 156 6.80 10.77 -26.94
CA LYS A 156 6.14 12.06 -26.67
C LYS A 156 4.69 12.06 -27.15
N SER A 157 4.41 11.51 -28.33
CA SER A 157 3.02 11.38 -28.82
C SER A 157 2.21 10.46 -27.90
N GLN A 158 2.80 9.33 -27.46
CA GLN A 158 2.17 8.44 -26.47
C GLN A 158 1.94 9.10 -25.12
N ALA A 159 2.88 9.91 -24.63
CA ALA A 159 2.72 10.64 -23.37
C ALA A 159 1.55 11.64 -23.44
N ALA A 160 1.44 12.41 -24.52
CA ALA A 160 0.34 13.35 -24.73
C ALA A 160 -1.02 12.63 -24.88
N ALA A 161 -1.08 11.55 -25.66
CA ALA A 161 -2.30 10.73 -25.80
C ALA A 161 -2.71 10.12 -24.45
N ALA A 162 -1.74 9.54 -23.72
CA ALA A 162 -2.00 8.92 -22.42
C ALA A 162 -2.49 9.94 -21.39
N ARG A 163 -1.90 11.14 -21.35
CA ARG A 163 -2.34 12.22 -20.46
C ARG A 163 -3.73 12.72 -20.79
N THR A 164 -4.04 12.83 -22.08
CA THR A 164 -5.39 13.21 -22.55
C THR A 164 -6.44 12.21 -22.08
N TYR A 165 -6.14 10.91 -22.20
CA TYR A 165 -7.00 9.84 -21.72
C TYR A 165 -7.24 9.93 -20.19
N ALA A 166 -6.17 10.13 -19.43
CA ALA A 166 -6.21 10.25 -17.97
C ALA A 166 -6.99 11.49 -17.49
N ILE A 167 -6.83 12.65 -18.16
CA ILE A 167 -7.55 13.89 -17.85
C ILE A 167 -9.07 13.67 -17.95
N ARG A 168 -9.54 12.97 -18.99
CA ARG A 168 -10.97 12.66 -19.14
C ARG A 168 -11.53 11.79 -18.00
N ARG A 169 -10.65 11.08 -17.29
CA ARG A 169 -11.00 10.14 -16.22
C ARG A 169 -10.51 10.59 -14.85
N GLN A 170 -10.05 11.83 -14.71
CA GLN A 170 -9.48 12.34 -13.45
C GLN A 170 -10.46 12.25 -12.26
N ASN A 171 -11.77 12.26 -12.51
CA ASN A 171 -12.82 12.16 -11.50
C ASN A 171 -13.33 10.71 -11.31
N TYR A 172 -12.71 9.73 -11.97
CA TYR A 172 -13.07 8.32 -11.90
C TYR A 172 -11.88 7.50 -11.37
N GLU A 173 -12.17 6.34 -10.79
CA GLU A 173 -11.10 5.40 -10.45
C GLU A 173 -10.59 4.73 -11.73
N ILE A 174 -9.31 4.97 -12.04
CA ILE A 174 -8.63 4.35 -13.18
C ILE A 174 -8.20 2.94 -12.74
N VAL A 175 -8.48 1.90 -13.53
CA VAL A 175 -7.93 0.56 -13.28
C VAL A 175 -6.55 0.46 -13.93
N ASP A 176 -5.59 -0.14 -13.25
CA ASP A 176 -4.20 -0.36 -13.70
C ASP A 176 -4.05 -1.31 -14.90
N GLY A 177 -5.15 -1.67 -15.56
CA GLY A 177 -5.17 -2.64 -16.65
C GLY A 177 -5.58 -2.05 -17.98
N THR A 178 -5.67 -2.93 -18.98
CA THR A 178 -6.03 -2.57 -20.36
C THR A 178 -7.46 -2.04 -20.52
N SER A 179 -8.30 -2.09 -19.47
CA SER A 179 -9.59 -1.40 -19.43
C SER A 179 -9.49 0.11 -19.40
N ASN A 180 -8.33 0.62 -18.97
CA ASN A 180 -8.02 2.02 -19.04
C ASN A 180 -6.68 2.23 -19.71
N GLN A 181 -5.61 2.29 -18.94
CA GLN A 181 -4.26 2.37 -19.48
C GLN A 181 -3.37 1.44 -18.69
N ALA A 182 -2.38 0.87 -19.35
CA ALA A 182 -1.45 -0.06 -18.77
C ALA A 182 -0.53 0.67 -17.76
N TYR A 183 -1.03 0.97 -16.56
CA TYR A 183 -0.22 1.57 -15.50
C TYR A 183 0.58 0.48 -14.79
N GLY A 184 1.83 0.31 -15.18
CA GLY A 184 2.72 -0.71 -14.61
C GLY A 184 3.37 -0.32 -13.28
N GLY A 185 3.02 0.83 -12.70
CA GLY A 185 3.75 1.40 -11.57
C GLY A 185 5.14 1.91 -11.95
N TYR A 186 6.10 1.73 -11.05
CA TYR A 186 7.45 2.31 -11.07
C TYR A 186 8.53 1.24 -11.24
N PHE A 187 8.29 0.28 -12.13
CA PHE A 187 9.20 -0.82 -12.44
C PHE A 187 10.57 -0.38 -13.01
N TRP A 188 10.73 0.91 -13.29
CA TRP A 188 11.94 1.57 -13.76
C TRP A 188 12.64 2.44 -12.70
N ALA A 189 12.19 2.41 -11.43
CA ALA A 189 12.86 3.12 -10.34
C ALA A 189 14.37 2.81 -10.33
N GLN A 190 15.22 3.74 -9.86
CA GLN A 190 16.70 3.63 -9.92
C GLN A 190 17.28 2.30 -9.41
N GLU A 191 16.59 1.55 -8.55
CA GLU A 191 17.02 0.20 -8.13
C GLU A 191 16.82 -0.89 -9.19
N LEU A 192 15.87 -0.69 -10.11
CA LEU A 192 15.48 -1.61 -11.18
C LEU A 192 16.04 -1.19 -12.55
N ASP A 193 16.43 0.08 -12.72
CA ASP A 193 17.21 0.61 -13.85
C ASP A 193 18.45 1.38 -13.34
N PRO A 194 19.46 0.71 -12.76
CA PRO A 194 20.59 1.36 -12.08
C PRO A 194 21.45 2.23 -12.99
N THR A 195 21.53 1.87 -14.28
CA THR A 195 22.23 2.66 -15.29
C THR A 195 21.41 3.86 -15.76
N GLY A 196 20.11 3.88 -15.47
CA GLY A 196 19.19 4.90 -15.96
C GLY A 196 19.01 4.91 -17.47
N THR A 197 19.52 3.93 -18.22
CA THR A 197 19.54 3.98 -19.69
C THR A 197 18.29 3.37 -20.31
N THR A 198 17.70 2.36 -19.68
CA THR A 198 16.62 1.55 -20.27
C THR A 198 15.35 2.38 -20.53
N TYR A 199 15.05 3.31 -19.63
CA TYR A 199 13.83 4.11 -19.67
C TYR A 199 14.08 5.59 -19.97
N ALA A 200 15.28 5.95 -20.41
CA ALA A 200 15.69 7.35 -20.61
C ALA A 200 14.78 8.11 -21.59
N ASN A 201 14.46 7.51 -22.74
CA ASN A 201 13.61 8.15 -23.75
C ASN A 201 12.18 8.35 -23.23
N ALA A 202 11.60 7.35 -22.56
CA ALA A 202 10.25 7.45 -21.99
C ALA A 202 10.16 8.54 -20.91
N ARG A 203 11.17 8.63 -20.02
CA ARG A 203 11.23 9.70 -19.00
C ARG A 203 11.37 11.08 -19.64
N THR A 204 12.26 11.21 -20.63
CA THR A 204 12.48 12.45 -21.38
C THR A 204 11.20 12.89 -22.09
N ALA A 205 10.49 11.95 -22.72
CA ALA A 205 9.23 12.21 -23.40
C ALA A 205 8.14 12.70 -22.45
N GLY A 206 7.97 12.05 -21.29
CA GLY A 206 7.02 12.47 -20.26
C GLY A 206 7.32 13.89 -19.75
N GLN A 207 8.60 14.16 -19.41
CA GLN A 207 9.05 15.47 -18.95
C GLN A 207 8.86 16.57 -19.99
N ALA A 208 9.27 16.32 -21.23
CA ALA A 208 9.19 17.31 -22.32
C ALA A 208 7.74 17.67 -22.67
N THR A 209 6.80 16.76 -22.45
CA THR A 209 5.37 16.96 -22.74
C THR A 209 4.53 17.23 -21.49
N ALA A 210 5.16 17.53 -20.35
CA ALA A 210 4.44 17.67 -19.08
C ALA A 210 3.28 18.68 -19.19
N GLY A 211 2.08 18.25 -18.80
CA GLY A 211 0.85 19.03 -18.92
C GLY A 211 0.27 19.20 -20.32
N GLU A 212 0.91 18.65 -21.37
CA GLU A 212 0.36 18.70 -22.73
C GLU A 212 -0.70 17.63 -22.95
N TYR A 213 -1.84 18.03 -23.50
CA TYR A 213 -2.98 17.17 -23.81
C TYR A 213 -3.64 17.62 -25.12
N ILE A 214 -4.36 16.70 -25.75
CA ILE A 214 -4.91 16.85 -27.10
C ILE A 214 -6.37 17.28 -26.99
N THR A 215 -6.73 18.36 -27.67
CA THR A 215 -8.07 18.93 -27.64
C THR A 215 -8.70 19.08 -29.01
N TYR A 216 -10.02 19.01 -29.04
CA TYR A 216 -10.83 19.39 -30.19
C TYR A 216 -11.93 20.32 -29.68
N ASN A 217 -12.05 21.51 -30.26
CA ASN A 217 -12.97 22.57 -29.80
C ASN A 217 -12.84 22.87 -28.29
N GLY A 218 -11.62 22.89 -27.76
CA GLY A 218 -11.33 23.19 -26.35
C GLY A 218 -11.56 22.04 -25.37
N ALA A 219 -12.17 20.93 -25.79
CA ALA A 219 -12.40 19.74 -24.97
C ALA A 219 -11.33 18.66 -25.21
N ALA A 220 -10.95 17.92 -24.18
CA ALA A 220 -10.04 16.78 -24.31
C ALA A 220 -10.67 15.68 -25.21
N ILE A 221 -9.91 15.18 -26.19
CA ILE A 221 -10.41 14.16 -27.14
C ILE A 221 -10.43 12.75 -26.53
N ASP A 222 -11.05 11.80 -27.24
CA ASP A 222 -10.80 10.38 -26.99
C ASP A 222 -9.51 9.94 -27.66
N ALA A 223 -8.38 10.15 -26.98
CA ALA A 223 -7.05 9.85 -27.49
C ALA A 223 -6.75 8.33 -27.45
N VAL A 224 -7.57 7.54 -28.13
CA VAL A 224 -7.41 6.08 -28.26
C VAL A 224 -6.21 5.75 -29.12
N TYR A 225 -5.51 4.67 -28.77
CA TYR A 225 -4.31 4.20 -29.46
C TYR A 225 -4.24 2.68 -29.42
N SER A 226 -3.57 2.07 -30.40
CA SER A 226 -3.35 0.63 -30.49
C SER A 226 -1.96 0.32 -31.04
N SER A 227 -1.53 -0.94 -30.93
CA SER A 227 -0.19 -1.34 -31.37
C SER A 227 0.04 -1.05 -32.85
N SER A 228 -0.85 -1.52 -33.72
CA SER A 228 -0.77 -1.29 -35.17
C SER A 228 -2.16 -1.26 -35.81
N ASN A 229 -2.33 -0.37 -36.78
CA ASN A 229 -3.55 -0.25 -37.58
C ASN A 229 -3.50 -1.04 -38.91
N GLY A 230 -2.40 -1.73 -39.22
CA GLY A 230 -2.26 -2.56 -40.41
C GLY A 230 -1.96 -1.79 -41.70
N GLY A 231 -1.65 -0.50 -41.62
CA GLY A 231 -1.45 0.41 -42.76
C GLY A 231 -2.65 1.31 -43.05
N HIS A 232 -3.73 1.22 -42.25
CA HIS A 232 -4.91 2.07 -42.40
C HIS A 232 -5.66 2.22 -41.07
N THR A 233 -5.88 3.47 -40.63
CA THR A 233 -6.65 3.74 -39.41
C THR A 233 -8.13 3.38 -39.60
N GLU A 234 -8.82 3.13 -38.49
CA GLU A 234 -10.27 2.88 -38.44
C GLU A 234 -11.04 4.09 -37.91
N SER A 235 -12.31 4.20 -38.28
CA SER A 235 -13.23 5.17 -37.68
C SER A 235 -13.84 4.65 -36.37
N ASN A 236 -14.12 5.55 -35.41
CA ASN A 236 -14.81 5.16 -34.17
C ASN A 236 -16.27 4.72 -34.40
N LEU A 237 -16.90 5.22 -35.45
CA LEU A 237 -18.24 4.81 -35.88
C LEU A 237 -18.24 3.37 -36.37
N ASP A 238 -17.29 3.00 -37.24
CA ASP A 238 -17.25 1.66 -37.80
C ASP A 238 -16.91 0.58 -36.79
N TYR A 239 -16.01 0.89 -35.85
CA TYR A 239 -15.52 -0.08 -34.88
C TYR A 239 -16.46 -0.21 -33.66
N TRP A 240 -16.91 0.91 -33.10
CA TRP A 240 -17.73 0.90 -31.87
C TRP A 240 -19.22 1.22 -32.10
N GLY A 241 -19.63 1.59 -33.31
CA GLY A 241 -21.01 2.01 -33.59
C GLY A 241 -21.40 3.34 -32.93
N THR A 242 -20.41 4.11 -32.47
CA THR A 242 -20.62 5.41 -31.79
C THR A 242 -20.73 6.57 -32.80
N SER A 243 -21.23 7.73 -32.37
CA SER A 243 -21.25 8.92 -33.23
C SER A 243 -19.85 9.27 -33.75
N GLN A 244 -19.74 9.55 -35.06
CA GLN A 244 -18.46 9.86 -35.70
C GLN A 244 -17.77 11.06 -35.05
N TYR A 245 -16.53 10.88 -34.60
CA TYR A 245 -15.69 11.98 -34.16
C TYR A 245 -14.84 12.49 -35.33
N PRO A 246 -14.75 13.82 -35.57
CA PRO A 246 -13.97 14.38 -36.69
C PRO A 246 -12.47 14.03 -36.64
N TYR A 247 -11.97 13.69 -35.46
CA TYR A 247 -10.56 13.35 -35.21
C TYR A 247 -10.29 11.83 -35.12
N LEU A 248 -11.31 10.96 -35.23
CA LEU A 248 -11.13 9.49 -35.28
C LEU A 248 -11.71 8.94 -36.59
N ILE A 249 -11.03 9.26 -37.68
CA ILE A 249 -11.41 8.90 -39.04
C ILE A 249 -10.52 7.78 -39.59
N ALA A 250 -11.06 7.03 -40.54
CA ALA A 250 -10.29 6.10 -41.34
C ALA A 250 -9.45 6.82 -42.39
N LYS A 251 -8.18 6.46 -42.51
CA LYS A 251 -7.27 6.93 -43.56
C LYS A 251 -6.03 6.04 -43.71
N PRO A 252 -5.35 6.09 -44.87
CA PRO A 252 -4.09 5.39 -45.07
C PRO A 252 -3.02 5.84 -44.08
N ASP A 253 -2.25 4.89 -43.56
CA ASP A 253 -1.10 5.12 -42.69
C ASP A 253 0.13 4.39 -43.23
N GLU A 254 0.82 5.02 -44.17
CA GLU A 254 1.98 4.47 -44.89
C GLU A 254 3.17 4.08 -44.00
N PHE A 255 3.23 4.63 -42.78
CA PHE A 255 4.29 4.33 -41.81
C PHE A 255 3.91 3.17 -40.88
N ASP A 256 2.67 2.69 -40.92
CA ASP A 256 2.26 1.46 -40.26
C ASP A 256 2.38 0.26 -41.22
N GLY A 257 2.61 -0.94 -40.67
CA GLY A 257 2.76 -2.16 -41.48
C GLY A 257 4.15 -2.38 -42.11
N LEU A 258 5.13 -1.52 -41.81
CA LEU A 258 6.54 -1.72 -42.18
C LEU A 258 7.23 -2.80 -41.31
N ASP A 259 6.70 -3.08 -40.13
CA ASP A 259 7.23 -4.13 -39.25
C ASP A 259 6.68 -5.49 -39.66
N ALA A 260 7.57 -6.43 -39.98
CA ALA A 260 7.18 -7.80 -40.37
C ALA A 260 6.41 -8.54 -39.25
N LYS A 261 6.60 -8.16 -37.98
CA LYS A 261 5.95 -8.81 -36.82
C LYS A 261 4.44 -8.58 -36.73
N ILE A 262 3.93 -7.54 -37.40
CA ILE A 262 2.51 -7.17 -37.41
C ILE A 262 1.81 -7.58 -38.71
N ASN A 263 2.52 -8.26 -39.62
CA ASN A 263 1.96 -8.86 -40.82
C ASN A 263 1.50 -10.30 -40.53
N HIS A 264 0.30 -10.65 -40.97
CA HIS A 264 -0.31 -11.97 -40.78
C HIS A 264 -0.49 -12.66 -42.12
N THR A 265 -0.24 -13.96 -42.14
CA THR A 265 -0.54 -14.83 -43.28
C THR A 265 -1.31 -16.05 -42.77
N ILE A 266 -2.40 -16.34 -43.46
CA ILE A 266 -3.31 -17.44 -43.19
C ILE A 266 -3.45 -18.22 -44.48
N GLN A 267 -3.28 -19.54 -44.40
CA GLN A 267 -3.39 -20.42 -45.55
C GLN A 267 -4.32 -21.57 -45.20
N VAL A 268 -5.25 -21.85 -46.11
CA VAL A 268 -6.15 -23.01 -46.07
C VAL A 268 -6.10 -23.69 -47.42
N ARG A 269 -5.95 -25.01 -47.45
CA ARG A 269 -5.93 -25.79 -48.68
C ARG A 269 -7.30 -25.79 -49.33
N THR A 270 -7.33 -25.63 -50.64
CA THR A 270 -8.57 -25.69 -51.42
C THR A 270 -9.15 -27.10 -51.38
N GLN A 271 -8.33 -28.14 -51.49
CA GLN A 271 -8.75 -29.52 -51.30
C GLN A 271 -8.41 -30.00 -49.89
N GLN A 272 -9.40 -30.51 -49.17
CA GLN A 272 -9.28 -31.08 -47.83
C GLN A 272 -9.26 -32.60 -47.84
N ILE A 273 -9.98 -33.22 -48.79
CA ILE A 273 -10.03 -34.66 -49.03
C ILE A 273 -10.06 -34.88 -50.55
N ASP A 274 -9.25 -35.80 -51.06
CA ASP A 274 -9.35 -36.25 -52.44
C ASP A 274 -10.45 -37.31 -52.57
N ALA A 275 -11.67 -36.86 -52.89
CA ALA A 275 -12.83 -37.73 -53.01
C ALA A 275 -12.71 -38.77 -54.15
N SER A 276 -11.86 -38.55 -55.16
CA SER A 276 -11.68 -39.48 -56.28
C SER A 276 -11.10 -40.84 -55.85
N ARG A 277 -10.47 -40.87 -54.67
CA ARG A 277 -9.83 -42.06 -54.11
C ARG A 277 -10.72 -42.82 -53.13
N LEU A 278 -11.96 -42.37 -52.93
CA LEU A 278 -12.89 -42.95 -51.97
C LEU A 278 -13.92 -43.84 -52.66
N ASP A 279 -14.21 -44.99 -52.04
CA ASP A 279 -15.39 -45.78 -52.39
C ASP A 279 -16.64 -45.12 -51.78
N LEU A 280 -17.32 -44.31 -52.59
CA LEU A 280 -18.50 -43.57 -52.14
C LEU A 280 -19.71 -44.48 -51.87
N ALA A 281 -19.73 -45.73 -52.33
CA ALA A 281 -20.78 -46.69 -52.00
C ALA A 281 -20.62 -47.24 -50.57
N ASN A 282 -19.37 -47.31 -50.07
CA ASN A 282 -19.02 -47.85 -48.75
C ASN A 282 -18.28 -46.83 -47.84
N PRO A 283 -18.97 -45.77 -47.36
CA PRO A 283 -18.36 -44.74 -46.52
C PRO A 283 -17.80 -45.25 -45.19
N GLU A 284 -18.35 -46.32 -44.63
CA GLU A 284 -17.91 -46.87 -43.34
C GLU A 284 -16.46 -47.36 -43.36
N ALA A 285 -15.97 -47.83 -44.52
CA ALA A 285 -14.61 -48.34 -44.67
C ALA A 285 -13.52 -47.26 -44.52
N TRP A 286 -13.87 -46.00 -44.81
CA TRP A 286 -12.92 -44.88 -44.88
C TRP A 286 -13.25 -43.70 -43.96
N TRP A 287 -14.48 -43.55 -43.47
CA TRP A 287 -14.92 -42.35 -42.73
C TRP A 287 -14.02 -41.97 -41.55
N SER A 288 -13.67 -42.97 -40.72
CA SER A 288 -12.83 -42.78 -39.53
C SER A 288 -11.34 -42.64 -39.84
N LYS A 289 -10.90 -43.10 -41.03
CA LYS A 289 -9.49 -43.10 -41.47
C LYS A 289 -9.13 -41.85 -42.28
N THR A 290 -10.11 -41.26 -42.93
CA THR A 290 -9.91 -40.08 -43.78
C THR A 290 -9.86 -38.84 -42.90
N ILE A 291 -8.77 -38.09 -42.96
CA ILE A 291 -8.54 -36.90 -42.14
C ILE A 291 -8.46 -35.70 -43.08
N GLU A 292 -9.29 -34.68 -42.81
CA GLU A 292 -9.20 -33.40 -43.51
C GLU A 292 -7.84 -32.76 -43.29
N LEU A 293 -7.24 -32.30 -44.38
CA LEU A 293 -5.90 -31.73 -44.40
C LEU A 293 -5.73 -30.59 -43.36
N ASP A 294 -6.65 -29.62 -43.30
CA ASP A 294 -6.68 -28.51 -42.32
C ASP A 294 -7.69 -28.76 -41.20
N LYS A 295 -7.52 -29.88 -40.50
CA LYS A 295 -8.45 -30.39 -39.47
C LYS A 295 -8.96 -29.35 -38.46
N GLU A 296 -8.12 -28.44 -37.96
CA GLU A 296 -8.56 -27.43 -36.98
C GLU A 296 -9.58 -26.47 -37.60
N PHE A 297 -9.29 -25.95 -38.78
CA PHE A 297 -10.16 -25.06 -39.52
C PHE A 297 -11.46 -25.78 -39.93
N THR A 298 -11.34 -26.96 -40.54
CA THR A 298 -12.53 -27.71 -41.00
C THR A 298 -13.43 -28.16 -39.87
N ASN A 299 -12.88 -28.51 -38.68
CA ASN A 299 -13.71 -28.77 -37.51
C ASN A 299 -14.52 -27.53 -37.09
N LYS A 300 -13.91 -26.34 -37.08
CA LYS A 300 -14.61 -25.09 -36.78
C LYS A 300 -15.70 -24.78 -37.82
N VAL A 301 -15.42 -25.00 -39.11
CA VAL A 301 -16.41 -24.88 -40.19
C VAL A 301 -17.60 -25.81 -39.95
N LYS A 302 -17.36 -27.11 -39.68
CA LYS A 302 -18.41 -28.10 -39.40
C LYS A 302 -19.25 -27.70 -38.19
N SER A 303 -18.59 -27.37 -37.07
CA SER A 303 -19.27 -26.95 -35.83
C SER A 303 -20.11 -25.70 -36.02
N LYS A 304 -19.65 -24.74 -36.81
CA LYS A 304 -20.33 -23.45 -36.98
C LYS A 304 -21.47 -23.50 -38.00
N PHE A 305 -21.28 -24.22 -39.11
CA PHE A 305 -22.11 -24.09 -40.30
C PHE A 305 -22.91 -25.32 -40.68
N LEU A 306 -22.59 -26.49 -40.10
CA LEU A 306 -23.30 -27.75 -40.36
C LEU A 306 -23.97 -28.31 -39.10
N SER A 307 -23.20 -28.59 -38.04
CA SER A 307 -23.75 -29.09 -36.78
C SER A 307 -22.82 -28.82 -35.60
N ALA A 308 -23.35 -28.14 -34.58
CA ALA A 308 -22.63 -27.88 -33.34
C ALA A 308 -22.50 -29.12 -32.44
N THR A 309 -23.46 -30.06 -32.50
CA THR A 309 -23.53 -31.22 -31.60
C THR A 309 -22.90 -32.48 -32.15
N SER A 310 -22.82 -32.61 -33.48
CA SER A 310 -22.28 -33.81 -34.13
C SER A 310 -21.45 -33.47 -35.38
N PRO A 311 -20.41 -32.62 -35.27
CA PRO A 311 -19.54 -32.24 -36.39
C PRO A 311 -18.77 -33.43 -37.00
N GLU A 312 -18.62 -34.54 -36.29
CA GLU A 312 -17.99 -35.78 -36.75
C GLU A 312 -18.77 -36.52 -37.85
N ASN A 313 -20.07 -36.20 -38.00
CA ASN A 313 -20.92 -36.73 -39.07
C ASN A 313 -20.69 -36.04 -40.43
N TYR A 314 -19.79 -35.06 -40.49
CA TYR A 314 -19.48 -34.32 -41.70
C TYR A 314 -17.98 -34.41 -42.04
N LYS A 315 -17.69 -34.44 -43.33
CA LYS A 315 -16.32 -34.41 -43.89
C LYS A 315 -16.24 -33.32 -44.95
N ILE A 316 -15.43 -32.29 -44.71
CA ILE A 316 -15.22 -31.23 -45.70
C ILE A 316 -14.30 -31.76 -46.80
N VAL A 317 -14.68 -31.58 -48.06
CA VAL A 317 -13.96 -32.12 -49.24
C VAL A 317 -13.16 -31.03 -49.91
N ASP A 318 -13.80 -29.92 -50.29
CA ASP A 318 -13.14 -28.74 -50.85
C ASP A 318 -13.62 -27.46 -50.17
N ILE A 319 -12.72 -26.48 -50.05
CA ILE A 319 -13.05 -25.07 -49.86
C ILE A 319 -13.02 -24.46 -51.26
N GLU A 320 -14.15 -23.95 -51.71
CA GLU A 320 -14.33 -23.43 -53.08
C GLU A 320 -14.23 -21.91 -53.14
N LYS A 321 -14.61 -21.22 -52.06
CA LYS A 321 -14.58 -19.76 -51.99
C LYS A 321 -14.28 -19.30 -50.57
N ILE A 322 -13.30 -18.39 -50.45
CA ILE A 322 -13.16 -17.48 -49.32
C ILE A 322 -13.02 -16.07 -49.90
N ASP A 323 -13.93 -15.19 -49.53
CA ASP A 323 -14.00 -13.84 -50.09
C ASP A 323 -14.48 -12.83 -49.04
N PHE A 324 -14.03 -11.58 -49.13
CA PHE A 324 -14.41 -10.51 -48.22
C PHE A 324 -14.83 -9.28 -49.02
N HIS A 325 -16.06 -8.82 -48.80
CA HIS A 325 -16.66 -7.75 -49.63
C HIS A 325 -17.22 -6.60 -48.80
N THR A 326 -17.73 -6.87 -47.60
CA THR A 326 -18.24 -5.81 -46.73
C THR A 326 -17.12 -5.34 -45.84
N LEU A 327 -16.61 -4.14 -46.14
CA LEU A 327 -15.50 -3.52 -45.42
C LEU A 327 -15.96 -2.31 -44.60
N THR A 328 -15.24 -2.01 -43.53
CA THR A 328 -15.32 -0.71 -42.83
C THR A 328 -14.74 0.42 -43.70
N SER A 329 -14.93 1.68 -43.30
CA SER A 329 -14.21 2.80 -43.94
C SER A 329 -12.68 2.66 -43.80
N GLY A 330 -12.20 1.95 -42.77
CA GLY A 330 -10.80 1.58 -42.60
C GLY A 330 -10.34 0.34 -43.38
N GLY A 331 -11.21 -0.27 -44.20
CA GLY A 331 -10.90 -1.45 -45.01
C GLY A 331 -10.80 -2.77 -44.24
N ARG A 332 -11.33 -2.83 -43.02
CA ARG A 332 -11.41 -4.08 -42.23
C ARG A 332 -12.66 -4.86 -42.60
N VAL A 333 -12.58 -6.18 -42.53
CA VAL A 333 -13.71 -7.05 -42.86
C VAL A 333 -14.81 -6.94 -41.81
N LYS A 334 -16.04 -6.70 -42.29
CA LYS A 334 -17.29 -6.85 -41.53
C LYS A 334 -18.03 -8.12 -41.94
N ALA A 335 -18.01 -8.44 -43.23
CA ALA A 335 -18.61 -9.67 -43.75
C ALA A 335 -17.93 -10.16 -45.04
N GLY A 336 -18.12 -11.43 -45.31
CA GLY A 336 -17.60 -12.12 -46.49
C GLY A 336 -18.37 -13.41 -46.77
N ASP A 337 -17.89 -14.18 -47.74
CA ASP A 337 -18.52 -15.44 -48.14
C ASP A 337 -17.57 -16.62 -47.94
N LEU A 338 -18.14 -17.77 -47.59
CA LEU A 338 -17.46 -19.05 -47.51
C LEU A 338 -18.28 -20.11 -48.26
N THR A 339 -17.69 -20.72 -49.27
CA THR A 339 -18.28 -21.86 -49.98
C THR A 339 -17.39 -23.09 -49.81
N PHE A 340 -17.99 -24.22 -49.47
CA PHE A 340 -17.29 -25.49 -49.33
C PHE A 340 -18.19 -26.67 -49.71
N THR A 341 -17.56 -27.75 -50.14
CA THR A 341 -18.21 -29.03 -50.39
C THR A 341 -17.98 -29.98 -49.23
N TYR A 342 -18.92 -30.87 -48.99
CA TYR A 342 -18.86 -31.81 -47.87
C TYR A 342 -19.68 -33.07 -48.10
N PHE A 343 -19.27 -34.14 -47.42
CA PHE A 343 -20.09 -35.32 -47.21
C PHE A 343 -20.81 -35.25 -45.87
N ASP A 344 -22.03 -35.79 -45.83
CA ASP A 344 -22.86 -35.93 -44.64
C ASP A 344 -23.19 -37.41 -44.46
N LYS A 345 -22.68 -38.01 -43.39
CA LYS A 345 -22.76 -39.45 -43.12
C LYS A 345 -24.20 -39.97 -43.07
N ASN A 346 -25.14 -39.12 -42.67
CA ASN A 346 -26.52 -39.50 -42.41
C ASN A 346 -27.48 -39.06 -43.54
N ALA A 347 -26.96 -38.45 -44.60
CA ALA A 347 -27.75 -38.04 -45.73
C ALA A 347 -28.26 -39.22 -46.56
N ALA A 348 -29.37 -39.03 -47.27
CA ALA A 348 -29.82 -39.97 -48.29
C ALA A 348 -28.73 -40.17 -49.36
N LYS A 349 -28.51 -41.42 -49.73
CA LYS A 349 -27.64 -41.84 -50.83
C LYS A 349 -28.31 -41.56 -52.18
N ASP A 350 -27.53 -41.49 -53.26
CA ASP A 350 -28.06 -41.42 -54.62
C ASP A 350 -28.72 -42.74 -55.07
N ALA A 351 -29.24 -42.75 -56.31
CA ALA A 351 -29.91 -43.92 -56.89
C ALA A 351 -28.97 -45.14 -57.02
N GLU A 352 -27.66 -44.90 -57.08
CA GLU A 352 -26.60 -45.91 -57.14
C GLU A 352 -26.09 -46.32 -55.75
N GLY A 353 -26.68 -45.79 -54.66
CA GLY A 353 -26.34 -46.14 -53.29
C GLY A 353 -25.05 -45.50 -52.76
N LYS A 354 -24.56 -44.44 -53.40
CA LYS A 354 -23.35 -43.70 -53.00
C LYS A 354 -23.69 -42.48 -52.13
N ILE A 355 -22.76 -42.10 -51.25
CA ILE A 355 -22.87 -40.85 -50.50
C ILE A 355 -22.73 -39.65 -51.45
N VAL A 356 -23.63 -38.67 -51.31
CA VAL A 356 -23.71 -37.51 -52.19
C VAL A 356 -22.83 -36.38 -51.68
N LEU A 357 -22.01 -35.81 -52.57
CA LEU A 357 -21.26 -34.59 -52.31
C LEU A 357 -22.23 -33.40 -52.32
N LYS A 358 -22.26 -32.63 -51.22
CA LYS A 358 -23.12 -31.44 -51.07
C LYS A 358 -22.27 -30.18 -51.09
N THR A 359 -22.86 -29.07 -51.52
CA THR A 359 -22.25 -27.73 -51.45
C THR A 359 -22.99 -26.89 -50.41
N ALA A 360 -22.22 -26.20 -49.55
CA ALA A 360 -22.74 -25.20 -48.63
C ALA A 360 -22.22 -23.82 -49.01
N GLU A 361 -23.11 -22.92 -49.38
CA GLU A 361 -22.83 -21.50 -49.60
C GLU A 361 -23.21 -20.69 -48.37
N LYS A 362 -22.22 -20.12 -47.68
CA LYS A 362 -22.45 -19.22 -46.56
C LYS A 362 -22.13 -17.80 -47.00
N LYS A 363 -23.19 -17.02 -47.25
CA LYS A 363 -23.10 -15.60 -47.59
C LYS A 363 -23.14 -14.74 -46.34
N ASN A 364 -22.47 -13.59 -46.38
CA ASN A 364 -22.43 -12.62 -45.26
C ASN A 364 -21.99 -13.23 -43.92
N VAL A 365 -21.01 -14.15 -43.96
CA VAL A 365 -20.33 -14.64 -42.76
C VAL A 365 -19.70 -13.45 -42.05
N SER A 366 -20.02 -13.29 -40.77
CA SER A 366 -19.59 -12.14 -39.97
C SER A 366 -18.08 -12.17 -39.68
N GLU A 367 -17.49 -11.01 -39.37
CA GLU A 367 -16.11 -10.92 -38.86
C GLU A 367 -15.88 -11.84 -37.66
N ALA A 368 -16.82 -11.89 -36.70
CA ALA A 368 -16.69 -12.72 -35.51
C ALA A 368 -16.59 -14.21 -35.86
N ASP A 369 -17.34 -14.64 -36.88
CA ASP A 369 -17.32 -16.02 -37.34
C ASP A 369 -16.03 -16.33 -38.10
N PHE A 370 -15.56 -15.44 -38.97
CA PHE A 370 -14.25 -15.61 -39.59
C PHE A 370 -13.11 -15.61 -38.56
N SER A 371 -13.17 -14.75 -37.56
CA SER A 371 -12.25 -14.75 -36.41
C SER A 371 -12.32 -16.06 -35.62
N TYR A 372 -13.49 -16.68 -35.49
CA TYR A 372 -13.61 -18.01 -34.89
C TYR A 372 -12.93 -19.09 -35.75
N LEU A 373 -13.13 -19.08 -37.07
CA LEU A 373 -12.55 -20.07 -37.99
C LEU A 373 -11.01 -19.99 -38.01
N PHE A 374 -10.47 -18.80 -38.21
CA PHE A 374 -9.04 -18.59 -38.46
C PHE A 374 -8.24 -18.21 -37.20
N GLY A 375 -8.93 -17.99 -36.08
CA GLY A 375 -8.33 -17.61 -34.82
C GLY A 375 -7.87 -16.14 -34.77
N TYR A 376 -7.04 -15.83 -33.78
CA TYR A 376 -6.66 -14.45 -33.44
C TYR A 376 -5.98 -13.68 -34.58
N LYS A 377 -5.42 -14.38 -35.58
CA LYS A 377 -4.77 -13.77 -36.76
C LYS A 377 -5.75 -13.00 -37.64
N MET A 378 -7.05 -13.31 -37.59
CA MET A 378 -8.09 -12.55 -38.30
C MET A 378 -8.73 -11.44 -37.46
N LYS A 379 -8.47 -11.39 -36.15
CA LYS A 379 -9.16 -10.45 -35.29
C LYS A 379 -8.68 -9.03 -35.57
N ASN A 380 -9.58 -8.18 -36.06
CA ASN A 380 -9.33 -6.77 -36.41
C ASN A 380 -8.22 -6.55 -37.46
N ILE A 381 -7.98 -7.53 -38.32
CA ILE A 381 -6.98 -7.46 -39.39
C ILE A 381 -7.43 -6.51 -40.50
N TYR A 382 -6.50 -5.68 -40.98
CA TYR A 382 -6.63 -5.02 -42.27
C TYR A 382 -6.15 -6.00 -43.35
N ILE A 383 -7.06 -6.48 -44.20
CA ILE A 383 -6.72 -7.45 -45.25
C ILE A 383 -6.12 -6.71 -46.44
N LYS A 384 -4.93 -7.15 -46.85
CA LYS A 384 -4.18 -6.60 -47.98
C LYS A 384 -4.40 -7.42 -49.24
N GLU A 385 -4.53 -8.73 -49.10
CA GLU A 385 -4.62 -9.65 -50.23
C GLU A 385 -5.41 -10.91 -49.84
N VAL A 386 -6.28 -11.35 -50.73
CA VAL A 386 -6.80 -12.73 -50.76
C VAL A 386 -6.49 -13.31 -52.13
N SER A 387 -5.83 -14.45 -52.16
CA SER A 387 -5.51 -15.14 -53.40
C SER A 387 -5.80 -16.63 -53.28
N ASN A 388 -6.22 -17.23 -54.40
CA ASN A 388 -6.36 -18.67 -54.55
C ASN A 388 -5.34 -19.14 -55.58
N GLN A 389 -4.21 -19.66 -55.11
CA GLN A 389 -3.08 -20.09 -55.92
C GLN A 389 -2.44 -21.34 -55.31
N ASP A 390 -1.85 -22.19 -56.15
CA ASP A 390 -1.09 -23.37 -55.73
C ASP A 390 -1.84 -24.33 -54.78
N GLY A 391 -3.17 -24.39 -54.88
CA GLY A 391 -4.02 -25.22 -54.03
C GLY A 391 -4.29 -24.64 -52.63
N PHE A 392 -4.06 -23.35 -52.42
CA PHE A 392 -4.35 -22.65 -51.17
C PHE A 392 -5.15 -21.37 -51.39
N PHE A 393 -6.13 -21.16 -50.52
CA PHE A 393 -6.58 -19.82 -50.17
C PHE A 393 -5.57 -19.19 -49.22
N THR A 394 -4.88 -18.15 -49.69
CA THR A 394 -3.95 -17.35 -48.90
C THR A 394 -4.58 -15.99 -48.59
N ILE A 395 -4.66 -15.66 -47.30
CA ILE A 395 -5.13 -14.37 -46.81
C ILE A 395 -3.94 -13.68 -46.15
N LYS A 396 -3.56 -12.52 -46.68
CA LYS A 396 -2.52 -11.67 -46.10
C LYS A 396 -3.15 -10.38 -45.59
N GLY A 397 -2.72 -9.97 -44.41
CA GLY A 397 -3.09 -8.68 -43.87
C GLY A 397 -2.13 -8.24 -42.78
N ALA A 398 -2.48 -7.16 -42.09
CA ALA A 398 -1.65 -6.61 -41.03
C ALA A 398 -2.50 -5.96 -39.94
N GLY A 399 -1.87 -5.68 -38.80
CA GLY A 399 -2.47 -4.93 -37.70
C GLY A 399 -2.49 -5.71 -36.40
N PHE A 400 -2.58 -4.97 -35.29
CA PHE A 400 -2.75 -5.53 -33.96
C PHE A 400 -3.45 -4.52 -33.05
N GLY A 401 -4.71 -4.79 -32.70
CA GLY A 401 -5.57 -3.91 -31.91
C GLY A 401 -6.74 -3.37 -32.72
N HIS A 402 -7.41 -2.33 -32.21
CA HIS A 402 -8.65 -1.81 -32.81
C HIS A 402 -8.43 -0.92 -34.06
N GLY A 403 -7.22 -0.42 -34.29
CA GLY A 403 -6.91 0.40 -35.46
C GLY A 403 -7.45 1.84 -35.45
N VAL A 404 -8.37 2.17 -34.54
CA VAL A 404 -8.85 3.54 -34.32
C VAL A 404 -7.77 4.41 -33.64
N GLY A 405 -7.57 5.64 -34.13
CA GLY A 405 -6.65 6.62 -33.53
C GLY A 405 -5.18 6.33 -33.80
N MET A 406 -4.32 6.53 -32.80
CA MET A 406 -2.87 6.45 -32.98
C MET A 406 -2.36 5.01 -33.03
N SER A 407 -1.61 4.68 -34.10
CA SER A 407 -0.78 3.47 -34.12
C SER A 407 0.56 3.73 -33.42
N GLN A 408 0.94 2.83 -32.51
CA GLN A 408 2.22 2.91 -31.81
C GLN A 408 3.40 2.59 -32.74
N HIS A 409 3.28 1.54 -33.56
CA HIS A 409 4.29 1.20 -34.57
C HIS A 409 4.39 2.29 -35.64
N GLY A 410 3.25 2.82 -36.10
CA GLY A 410 3.24 3.92 -37.07
C GLY A 410 3.84 5.20 -36.50
N ALA A 411 3.55 5.56 -35.24
CA ALA A 411 4.20 6.68 -34.55
C ALA A 411 5.72 6.48 -34.45
N GLN A 412 6.18 5.27 -34.10
CA GLN A 412 7.61 4.93 -34.08
C GLN A 412 8.27 5.10 -35.44
N ASN A 413 7.66 4.58 -36.50
CA ASN A 413 8.21 4.67 -37.85
C ASN A 413 8.20 6.10 -38.39
N ARG A 414 7.15 6.89 -38.13
CA ARG A 414 7.10 8.33 -38.45
C ARG A 414 8.23 9.09 -37.75
N ALA A 415 8.45 8.80 -36.47
CA ALA A 415 9.51 9.42 -35.69
C ALA A 415 10.91 9.05 -36.21
N MET A 416 11.15 7.79 -36.57
CA MET A 416 12.39 7.34 -37.23
C MET A 416 12.63 8.01 -38.59
N ASN A 417 11.56 8.48 -39.25
CA ASN A 417 11.61 9.25 -40.49
C ASN A 417 11.53 10.77 -40.23
N GLY A 418 11.93 11.23 -39.05
CA GLY A 418 12.14 12.65 -38.74
C GLY A 418 10.87 13.44 -38.39
N GLN A 419 9.69 12.82 -38.29
CA GLN A 419 8.49 13.53 -37.87
C GLN A 419 8.51 13.83 -36.36
N THR A 420 8.15 15.06 -36.00
CA THR A 420 7.96 15.45 -34.59
C THR A 420 6.68 14.85 -34.02
N TYR A 421 6.58 14.74 -32.69
CA TYR A 421 5.40 14.24 -32.00
C TYR A 421 4.14 15.07 -32.31
N LYS A 422 4.30 16.38 -32.59
CA LYS A 422 3.18 17.25 -33.01
C LYS A 422 2.64 16.81 -34.36
N ASN A 423 3.52 16.56 -35.34
CA ASN A 423 3.11 16.08 -36.66
C ASN A 423 2.50 14.68 -36.59
N ILE A 424 3.06 13.79 -35.74
CA ILE A 424 2.51 12.46 -35.49
C ILE A 424 1.09 12.55 -34.92
N LEU A 425 0.87 13.37 -33.89
CA LEU A 425 -0.44 13.57 -33.27
C LEU A 425 -1.44 14.22 -34.23
N SER A 426 -1.03 15.26 -34.98
CA SER A 426 -1.89 15.89 -35.99
C SER A 426 -2.25 14.94 -37.13
N PHE A 427 -1.38 13.98 -37.45
CA PHE A 427 -1.73 12.88 -38.33
C PHE A 427 -2.80 12.01 -37.67
N TYR A 428 -2.56 11.39 -36.51
CA TYR A 428 -3.54 10.44 -35.97
C TYR A 428 -4.85 11.05 -35.46
N TYR A 429 -4.83 12.32 -35.10
CA TYR A 429 -5.97 13.07 -34.58
C TYR A 429 -6.12 14.40 -35.36
N PRO A 430 -6.62 14.35 -36.60
CA PRO A 430 -6.71 15.55 -37.44
C PRO A 430 -7.65 16.60 -36.85
N GLY A 431 -7.32 17.88 -37.09
CA GLY A 431 -8.10 19.02 -36.58
C GLY A 431 -7.98 19.26 -35.08
N THR A 432 -7.13 18.51 -34.37
CA THR A 432 -6.90 18.69 -32.93
C THR A 432 -5.75 19.65 -32.65
N VAL A 433 -5.74 20.20 -31.44
CA VAL A 433 -4.71 21.11 -30.96
C VAL A 433 -4.07 20.54 -29.70
N LEU A 434 -2.76 20.65 -29.61
CA LEU A 434 -2.02 20.35 -28.38
C LEU A 434 -2.09 21.57 -27.45
N SER A 435 -2.71 21.40 -26.29
CA SER A 435 -2.91 22.45 -25.29
C SER A 435 -2.17 22.12 -23.99
N LYS A 436 -1.93 23.11 -23.13
CA LYS A 436 -1.40 22.92 -21.78
C LYS A 436 -2.54 22.91 -20.76
N ARG A 437 -2.73 21.79 -20.06
CA ARG A 437 -3.72 21.69 -18.98
C ARG A 437 -3.23 22.36 -17.68
N TYR A 438 -1.93 22.25 -17.43
CA TYR A 438 -1.20 22.83 -16.30
C TYR A 438 0.24 23.12 -16.75
N THR A 439 0.83 24.16 -16.18
CA THR A 439 2.22 24.59 -16.44
C THR A 439 3.11 24.47 -15.20
N THR A 440 2.48 24.38 -14.02
CA THR A 440 3.17 24.22 -12.74
C THR A 440 3.00 22.78 -12.28
N LEU A 441 4.12 22.06 -12.19
CA LEU A 441 4.14 20.75 -11.55
C LEU A 441 3.80 20.90 -10.06
N ALA A 442 3.00 19.99 -9.53
CA ALA A 442 2.68 20.01 -8.12
C ALA A 442 3.95 19.75 -7.29
N ASP A 443 4.08 20.43 -6.15
CA ASP A 443 5.13 20.09 -5.20
C ASP A 443 4.89 18.65 -4.71
N ARG A 444 5.85 17.75 -4.97
CA ARG A 444 5.75 16.36 -4.52
C ARG A 444 5.68 16.26 -3.00
N ASN A 445 6.16 17.28 -2.30
CA ASN A 445 6.03 17.36 -0.85
C ASN A 445 4.58 17.53 -0.38
N SER A 446 3.65 17.99 -1.24
CA SER A 446 2.24 18.15 -0.88
C SER A 446 1.49 16.81 -0.75
N MET A 447 2.07 15.70 -1.22
CA MET A 447 1.57 14.34 -1.01
C MET A 447 2.19 13.67 0.21
N LEU A 448 3.18 14.30 0.84
CA LEU A 448 3.80 13.72 2.01
C LEU A 448 2.85 13.75 3.18
N ALA A 449 2.94 12.74 4.02
CA ALA A 449 2.24 12.78 5.27
C ALA A 449 2.77 13.93 6.12
N SER A 450 1.86 14.73 6.66
CA SER A 450 2.19 15.66 7.73
C SER A 450 2.30 14.86 9.02
N LEU A 451 3.50 14.67 9.53
CA LEU A 451 3.71 14.08 10.86
C LEU A 451 3.10 14.99 11.92
N LYS A 452 2.23 14.43 12.76
CA LYS A 452 1.55 15.16 13.85
C LYS A 452 1.38 14.23 15.04
N GLY A 453 1.55 14.78 16.23
CA GLY A 453 1.36 14.05 17.48
C GLY A 453 2.47 13.03 17.75
N TRP A 454 2.12 11.96 18.44
CA TRP A 454 3.04 10.90 18.81
C TRP A 454 3.32 9.95 17.63
N VAL A 455 4.60 9.69 17.39
CA VAL A 455 5.09 8.84 16.28
C VAL A 455 6.06 7.80 16.84
N ILE A 456 5.93 6.51 16.50
CA ILE A 456 6.90 5.48 16.89
C ILE A 456 7.65 4.98 15.65
N GLU A 457 8.96 5.21 15.63
CA GLU A 457 9.85 4.78 14.56
C GLU A 457 10.94 3.86 15.12
N ASN A 458 11.00 2.60 14.66
CA ASN A 458 12.00 1.62 15.14
C ASN A 458 12.06 1.49 16.68
N GLY A 459 10.91 1.62 17.36
CA GLY A 459 10.82 1.59 18.82
C GLY A 459 11.12 2.93 19.51
N VAL A 460 11.52 3.96 18.78
CA VAL A 460 11.74 5.31 19.30
C VAL A 460 10.45 6.11 19.23
N ARG A 461 9.93 6.52 20.39
CA ARG A 461 8.72 7.34 20.49
C ARG A 461 9.08 8.82 20.43
N SER A 462 8.67 9.48 19.35
CA SER A 462 8.89 10.91 19.06
C SER A 462 7.57 11.69 19.11
N TYR A 463 7.64 13.01 19.20
CA TYR A 463 6.46 13.87 19.08
C TYR A 463 6.70 14.96 18.02
N TYR A 464 5.71 15.15 17.15
CA TYR A 464 5.67 16.21 16.14
C TYR A 464 4.56 17.18 16.51
N ASP A 465 4.91 18.46 16.59
CA ASP A 465 3.97 19.50 16.99
C ASP A 465 2.78 19.56 16.01
N PRO A 466 1.53 19.37 16.45
CA PRO A 466 0.39 19.27 15.54
C PRO A 466 0.12 20.53 14.70
N ALA A 467 0.57 21.71 15.18
CA ALA A 467 0.38 22.97 14.47
C ALA A 467 1.46 23.19 13.40
N THR A 468 2.70 22.80 13.68
CA THR A 468 3.84 23.09 12.79
C THR A 468 4.38 21.87 12.04
N GLY A 469 4.05 20.65 12.47
CA GLY A 469 4.65 19.40 11.98
C GLY A 469 6.11 19.22 12.37
N THR A 470 6.65 20.07 13.26
CA THR A 470 8.07 20.04 13.62
C THR A 470 8.33 18.99 14.71
N LYS A 471 9.37 18.17 14.53
CA LYS A 471 9.80 17.20 15.54
C LYS A 471 10.33 17.90 16.78
N VAL A 472 9.87 17.51 17.97
CA VAL A 472 10.47 17.94 19.23
C VAL A 472 11.82 17.24 19.40
N GLN A 473 12.91 18.00 19.34
CA GLN A 473 14.27 17.45 19.43
C GLN A 473 14.68 17.19 20.89
N SER A 474 14.74 18.22 21.72
CA SER A 474 15.24 18.09 23.09
C SER A 474 14.52 19.02 24.06
N GLY A 475 14.42 18.61 25.33
CA GLY A 475 13.85 19.38 26.43
C GLY A 475 12.43 18.97 26.83
N TRP A 476 11.87 19.75 27.76
CA TRP A 476 10.52 19.53 28.29
C TRP A 476 9.45 20.02 27.31
N LYS A 477 8.41 19.21 27.09
CA LYS A 477 7.21 19.60 26.32
C LYS A 477 5.97 19.17 27.10
N LEU A 478 5.02 20.08 27.21
CA LEU A 478 3.68 19.81 27.73
C LEU A 478 2.80 19.30 26.58
N ILE A 479 2.25 18.09 26.73
CA ILE A 479 1.40 17.42 25.74
C ILE A 479 0.21 16.86 26.52
N ASP A 480 -1.02 17.22 26.12
CA ASP A 480 -2.27 16.78 26.77
C ASP A 480 -2.22 16.91 28.31
N SER A 481 -1.80 18.08 28.79
CA SER A 481 -1.66 18.41 30.22
C SER A 481 -0.68 17.52 31.00
N LYS A 482 0.24 16.83 30.31
CA LYS A 482 1.31 16.03 30.92
C LYS A 482 2.67 16.46 30.38
N TRP A 483 3.67 16.53 31.26
CA TRP A 483 5.03 16.88 30.88
C TRP A 483 5.79 15.64 30.42
N TYR A 484 6.53 15.81 29.33
CA TYR A 484 7.43 14.81 28.75
C TYR A 484 8.80 15.44 28.54
N TYR A 485 9.86 14.66 28.65
CA TYR A 485 11.20 15.10 28.31
C TYR A 485 11.72 14.38 27.06
N PHE A 486 12.25 15.15 26.13
CA PHE A 486 12.84 14.64 24.89
C PHE A 486 14.35 14.80 24.89
N LYS A 487 15.05 13.84 24.29
CA LYS A 487 16.48 13.90 23.99
C LYS A 487 16.71 13.31 22.60
N ASP A 488 17.34 14.08 21.72
CA ASP A 488 17.67 13.68 20.34
C ASP A 488 16.44 13.15 19.55
N GLY A 489 15.29 13.76 19.80
CA GLY A 489 14.01 13.43 19.20
C GLY A 489 13.23 12.31 19.88
N ALA A 490 13.78 11.67 20.91
CA ALA A 490 13.17 10.55 21.61
C ALA A 490 12.59 10.97 22.98
N ALA A 491 11.33 10.63 23.23
CA ALA A 491 10.74 10.76 24.56
C ALA A 491 11.41 9.79 25.54
N GLN A 492 11.83 10.33 26.68
CA GLN A 492 12.52 9.57 27.71
C GLN A 492 11.53 8.90 28.67
N THR A 493 11.98 7.86 29.36
CA THR A 493 11.30 7.19 30.49
C THR A 493 12.29 7.01 31.64
N GLY A 494 11.80 6.89 32.87
CA GLY A 494 12.67 6.75 34.05
C GLY A 494 13.37 8.06 34.44
N TRP A 495 14.57 7.95 34.99
CA TRP A 495 15.33 9.09 35.52
C TRP A 495 15.85 10.03 34.43
N VAL A 496 15.59 11.32 34.61
CA VAL A 496 16.11 12.40 33.77
C VAL A 496 16.83 13.43 34.65
N TYR A 497 18.07 13.73 34.30
CA TYR A 497 18.82 14.85 34.89
C TYR A 497 18.77 16.05 33.96
N TYR A 498 18.19 17.16 34.43
CA TYR A 498 18.04 18.39 33.65
C TYR A 498 18.25 19.62 34.52
N LYS A 499 19.11 20.54 34.07
CA LYS A 499 19.45 21.79 34.79
C LYS A 499 19.72 21.56 36.29
N TYR A 500 20.59 20.61 36.58
CA TYR A 500 21.03 20.23 37.93
C TYR A 500 19.97 19.59 38.83
N LYS A 501 18.82 19.20 38.28
CA LYS A 501 17.71 18.59 39.02
C LYS A 501 17.37 17.22 38.44
N TRP A 502 16.95 16.31 39.31
CA TRP A 502 16.46 14.98 38.93
C TRP A 502 14.94 14.97 38.81
N TYR A 503 14.47 14.31 37.76
CA TYR A 503 13.06 14.07 37.45
C TYR A 503 12.87 12.58 37.20
N PHE A 504 11.65 12.08 37.40
CA PHE A 504 11.29 10.70 37.08
C PHE A 504 10.09 10.68 36.14
N LEU A 505 10.21 9.93 35.05
CA LEU A 505 9.18 9.73 34.06
C LEU A 505 8.64 8.31 34.17
N ASP A 506 7.32 8.13 34.08
CA ASP A 506 6.70 6.80 34.10
C ASP A 506 7.04 5.97 32.85
N SER A 507 6.51 4.75 32.76
CA SER A 507 6.71 3.85 31.60
C SER A 507 6.16 4.40 30.28
N ASN A 508 5.28 5.41 30.34
CA ASN A 508 4.75 6.13 29.19
C ASN A 508 5.46 7.48 28.96
N GLY A 509 6.51 7.80 29.72
CA GLY A 509 7.30 9.02 29.62
C GLY A 509 6.67 10.24 30.31
N LYS A 510 5.57 10.08 31.05
CA LYS A 510 4.92 11.18 31.76
C LYS A 510 5.71 11.53 33.01
N MET A 511 5.96 12.81 33.24
CA MET A 511 6.60 13.29 34.46
C MET A 511 5.76 12.94 35.70
N MET A 512 6.40 12.28 36.65
CA MET A 512 5.82 11.92 37.93
C MET A 512 5.88 13.09 38.91
N THR A 513 4.82 13.25 39.69
CA THR A 513 4.74 14.09 40.89
C THR A 513 4.31 13.20 42.07
N GLY A 514 4.78 13.48 43.28
CA GLY A 514 4.57 12.63 44.44
C GLY A 514 5.49 11.40 44.44
N TRP A 515 5.00 10.29 44.98
CA TRP A 515 5.78 9.06 45.15
C TRP A 515 6.07 8.34 43.82
N ALA A 516 7.33 8.00 43.60
CA ALA A 516 7.79 7.16 42.48
C ALA A 516 8.52 5.92 43.03
N TYR A 517 8.25 4.76 42.44
CA TYR A 517 8.91 3.51 42.80
C TYR A 517 9.81 3.05 41.66
N ASP A 518 11.08 2.84 41.96
CA ASP A 518 12.07 2.41 40.99
C ASP A 518 13.12 1.51 41.65
N ALA A 519 13.44 0.40 40.98
CA ALA A 519 14.46 -0.57 41.40
C ALA A 519 14.40 -0.95 42.90
N GLY A 520 13.20 -1.19 43.44
CA GLY A 520 13.03 -1.61 44.83
C GLY A 520 12.91 -0.47 45.86
N LYS A 521 13.06 0.79 45.44
CA LYS A 521 13.16 1.96 46.32
C LYS A 521 12.08 2.99 45.99
N TRP A 522 11.66 3.73 47.02
CA TRP A 522 10.73 4.84 46.89
C TRP A 522 11.47 6.17 46.81
N TYR A 523 10.99 7.06 45.97
CA TYR A 523 11.47 8.43 45.76
C TYR A 523 10.28 9.38 45.82
N TYR A 524 10.52 10.66 46.11
CA TYR A 524 9.46 11.67 46.16
C TYR A 524 9.77 12.83 45.24
N MET A 525 8.84 13.14 44.35
CA MET A 525 8.90 14.24 43.39
C MET A 525 7.95 15.35 43.88
N ASN A 526 8.39 16.60 43.92
CA ASN A 526 7.49 17.70 44.30
C ASN A 526 6.45 18.00 43.21
N SER A 527 5.62 19.05 43.38
CA SER A 527 4.61 19.48 42.41
C SER A 527 5.19 19.90 41.05
N GLU A 528 6.47 20.27 40.99
CA GLU A 528 7.22 20.59 39.77
C GLU A 528 7.93 19.36 39.17
N GLY A 529 7.76 18.18 39.77
CA GLY A 529 8.40 16.93 39.35
C GLY A 529 9.87 16.83 39.73
N ILE A 530 10.38 17.67 40.66
CA ILE A 530 11.77 17.66 41.10
C ILE A 530 11.93 16.67 42.26
N MET A 531 12.92 15.79 42.17
CA MET A 531 13.24 14.80 43.20
C MET A 531 13.68 15.51 44.49
N GLN A 532 13.09 15.13 45.61
CA GLN A 532 13.39 15.68 46.92
C GLN A 532 14.45 14.84 47.66
N THR A 533 15.23 15.52 48.51
CA THR A 533 16.16 14.94 49.47
C THR A 533 15.90 15.57 50.85
N GLY A 534 16.31 14.91 51.93
CA GLY A 534 16.03 15.33 53.30
C GLY A 534 14.61 15.02 53.77
N TRP A 535 14.16 15.74 54.79
CA TRP A 535 12.82 15.58 55.36
C TRP A 535 11.74 16.09 54.42
N ILE A 536 10.74 15.26 54.15
CA ILE A 536 9.52 15.64 53.42
C ILE A 536 8.29 15.27 54.23
N LYS A 537 7.21 16.04 54.06
CA LYS A 537 5.91 15.79 54.69
C LYS A 537 4.88 15.50 53.61
N ASP A 538 4.24 14.34 53.70
CA ASP A 538 3.19 13.90 52.79
C ASP A 538 2.03 13.32 53.59
N SER A 539 0.80 13.77 53.32
CA SER A 539 -0.43 13.30 54.01
C SER A 539 -0.30 13.25 55.55
N ASN A 540 0.23 14.32 56.15
CA ASN A 540 0.52 14.45 57.60
C ASN A 540 1.55 13.47 58.20
N LYS A 541 2.29 12.72 57.38
CA LYS A 541 3.41 11.89 57.80
C LYS A 541 4.75 12.49 57.34
N TRP A 542 5.77 12.33 58.17
CA TRP A 542 7.15 12.72 57.82
C TRP A 542 7.91 11.53 57.28
N TYR A 543 8.71 11.77 56.24
CA TYR A 543 9.60 10.80 55.61
C TYR A 543 10.98 11.44 55.45
N TYR A 544 12.02 10.62 55.37
CA TYR A 544 13.36 11.09 55.11
C TYR A 544 13.90 10.49 53.81
N MET A 545 14.25 11.36 52.86
CA MET A 545 14.80 11.00 51.58
C MET A 545 16.33 11.15 51.64
N GLN A 546 17.08 10.09 51.36
CA GLN A 546 18.54 10.12 51.40
C GLN A 546 19.11 11.08 50.34
N LYS A 547 20.42 11.36 50.36
CA LYS A 547 21.09 12.19 49.34
C LYS A 547 20.93 11.64 47.91
N SER A 548 20.76 10.33 47.78
CA SER A 548 20.43 9.65 46.51
C SER A 548 18.96 9.80 46.09
N GLY A 549 18.12 10.43 46.92
CA GLY A 549 16.67 10.53 46.77
C GLY A 549 15.89 9.34 47.28
N ALA A 550 16.54 8.23 47.66
CA ALA A 550 15.84 7.04 48.12
C ALA A 550 15.28 7.21 49.55
N MET A 551 14.02 6.82 49.77
CA MET A 551 13.36 6.87 51.06
C MET A 551 14.08 5.97 52.08
N HIS A 552 14.41 6.53 53.24
CA HIS A 552 15.11 5.85 54.32
C HIS A 552 14.14 5.01 55.16
N LYS A 553 14.62 3.87 55.68
CA LYS A 553 13.91 3.00 56.61
C LYS A 553 14.85 2.62 57.75
N GLY A 554 14.30 2.42 58.95
CA GLY A 554 15.03 2.12 60.16
C GLY A 554 15.63 3.35 60.84
N TRP A 555 16.68 3.14 61.62
CA TRP A 555 17.36 4.19 62.38
C TRP A 555 17.98 5.25 61.47
N LEU A 556 17.76 6.52 61.83
CA LEU A 556 18.30 7.70 61.17
C LEU A 556 18.94 8.60 62.22
N THR A 557 20.10 9.19 61.91
CA THR A 557 20.68 10.27 62.70
C THR A 557 20.84 11.49 61.82
N ASP A 558 20.23 12.60 62.23
CA ASP A 558 20.26 13.88 61.51
C ASP A 558 20.52 15.00 62.51
N GLY A 559 21.53 15.84 62.27
CA GLY A 559 21.95 16.89 63.20
C GLY A 559 22.32 16.41 64.61
N GLY A 560 22.74 15.15 64.78
CA GLY A 560 23.03 14.54 66.10
C GLY A 560 21.81 13.99 66.84
N VAL A 561 20.60 14.19 66.29
CA VAL A 561 19.35 13.66 66.85
C VAL A 561 19.02 12.32 66.18
N LYS A 562 18.62 11.32 66.97
CA LYS A 562 18.20 10.01 66.47
C LYS A 562 16.69 9.97 66.21
N TYR A 563 16.32 9.37 65.09
CA TYR A 563 14.95 9.14 64.63
C TYR A 563 14.80 7.68 64.21
N PHE A 564 13.56 7.20 64.12
CA PHE A 564 13.27 5.90 63.52
C PHE A 564 12.23 6.02 62.41
N MET A 565 12.59 5.58 61.21
CA MET A 565 11.69 5.51 60.06
C MET A 565 11.08 4.11 60.00
N LYS A 566 9.76 3.99 60.05
CA LYS A 566 9.05 2.70 60.08
C LYS A 566 9.20 1.95 58.75
N SER A 567 8.68 0.72 58.69
CA SER A 567 8.71 -0.11 57.47
C SER A 567 7.99 0.51 56.27
N ASP A 568 6.95 1.33 56.51
CA ASP A 568 6.25 2.14 55.51
C ASP A 568 7.00 3.45 55.16
N GLY A 569 8.15 3.69 55.78
CA GLY A 569 8.99 4.87 55.61
C GLY A 569 8.59 6.07 56.46
N SER A 570 7.44 6.04 57.16
CA SER A 570 7.00 7.18 57.96
C SER A 570 7.74 7.25 59.30
N MET A 571 8.04 8.47 59.75
CA MET A 571 8.74 8.75 60.99
C MET A 571 7.93 8.25 62.20
N ALA A 572 8.59 7.61 63.15
CA ALA A 572 8.00 7.19 64.40
C ALA A 572 7.75 8.37 65.34
N THR A 573 6.65 8.30 66.08
CA THR A 573 6.29 9.20 67.17
C THR A 573 5.63 8.38 68.28
N GLY A 574 5.80 8.78 69.53
CA GLY A 574 5.34 8.05 70.71
C GLY A 574 6.16 6.80 71.01
N TRP A 575 5.57 5.90 71.80
CA TRP A 575 6.16 4.61 72.14
C TRP A 575 6.22 3.68 70.92
N LEU A 576 7.40 3.12 70.64
CA LEU A 576 7.59 2.13 69.58
C LEU A 576 8.53 1.02 70.05
N LYS A 577 8.13 -0.23 69.81
CA LYS A 577 8.98 -1.40 70.04
C LYS A 577 9.79 -1.70 68.80
N ILE A 578 11.12 -1.77 68.95
CA ILE A 578 12.06 -2.07 67.87
C ILE A 578 12.91 -3.25 68.31
N GLY A 579 12.71 -4.41 67.66
CA GLY A 579 13.25 -5.68 68.15
C GLY A 579 12.64 -6.07 69.49
N THR A 580 13.47 -6.27 70.51
CA THR A 580 13.03 -6.60 71.88
C THR A 580 12.84 -5.36 72.77
N SER A 581 13.33 -4.20 72.34
CA SER A 581 13.44 -2.98 73.16
C SER A 581 12.35 -1.96 72.84
N TRP A 582 11.90 -1.24 73.88
CA TRP A 582 10.99 -0.10 73.74
C TRP A 582 11.76 1.21 73.69
N TYR A 583 11.31 2.10 72.82
CA TYR A 583 11.83 3.45 72.61
C TYR A 583 10.67 4.44 72.65
N TYR A 584 10.96 5.69 72.99
CA TYR A 584 10.00 6.79 72.90
C TYR A 584 10.52 7.87 71.96
N PHE A 585 9.66 8.33 71.05
CA PHE A 585 9.94 9.42 70.12
C PHE A 585 8.98 10.58 70.39
N HIS A 586 9.48 11.81 70.46
CA HIS A 586 8.61 12.99 70.60
C HIS A 586 7.75 13.21 69.35
N SER A 587 6.82 14.18 69.39
CA SER A 587 6.03 14.57 68.22
C SER A 587 6.89 15.09 67.05
N SER A 588 8.09 15.59 67.34
CA SER A 588 9.12 15.94 66.36
C SER A 588 9.86 14.73 65.78
N GLY A 589 9.63 13.53 66.33
CA GLY A 589 10.32 12.28 65.99
C GLY A 589 11.67 12.08 66.66
N ALA A 590 12.15 13.04 67.45
CA ALA A 590 13.39 12.90 68.21
C ALA A 590 13.27 11.79 69.25
N MET A 591 14.21 10.86 69.28
CA MET A 591 14.30 9.80 70.27
C MET A 591 14.68 10.37 71.64
N ASP A 592 13.95 9.98 72.68
CA ASP A 592 14.18 10.39 74.06
C ASP A 592 15.29 9.53 74.74
N THR A 593 15.99 10.12 75.70
CA THR A 593 17.00 9.47 76.54
C THR A 593 16.93 10.04 77.96
N GLY A 594 17.20 9.23 78.98
CA GLY A 594 17.12 9.63 80.38
C GLY A 594 15.70 9.50 80.95
N TRP A 595 15.34 10.37 81.89
CA TRP A 595 14.04 10.35 82.54
C TRP A 595 12.93 10.89 81.63
N LEU A 596 11.95 10.05 81.33
CA LEU A 596 10.77 10.38 80.54
C LEU A 596 9.52 10.36 81.43
N LYS A 597 8.76 11.46 81.43
CA LYS A 597 7.41 11.49 82.03
C LYS A 597 6.35 11.35 80.95
N TRP A 598 5.59 10.26 80.98
CA TRP A 598 4.51 9.99 80.03
C TRP A 598 3.26 9.48 80.76
N ASN A 599 2.10 10.05 80.44
CA ASN A 599 0.82 9.73 81.09
C ASN A 599 0.87 9.76 82.63
N ASN A 600 1.55 10.78 83.18
CA ASN A 600 1.81 10.95 84.62
C ASN A 600 2.62 9.83 85.30
N GLN A 601 3.27 8.96 84.53
CA GLN A 601 4.19 7.92 85.00
C GLN A 601 5.61 8.24 84.53
N TRP A 602 6.60 7.81 85.33
CA TRP A 602 8.02 7.99 84.99
C TRP A 602 8.60 6.71 84.40
N TYR A 603 9.42 6.88 83.38
CA TYR A 603 10.18 5.85 82.68
C TYR A 603 11.64 6.29 82.62
N TYR A 604 12.56 5.34 82.49
CA TYR A 604 13.98 5.65 82.30
C TYR A 604 14.49 4.99 81.02
N MET A 605 14.98 5.81 80.10
CA MET A 605 15.60 5.40 78.85
C MET A 605 17.12 5.51 79.02
N ASN A 606 17.89 4.48 78.64
CA ASN A 606 19.35 4.58 78.72
C ASN A 606 19.93 5.54 77.67
N THR A 607 21.25 5.69 77.61
CA THR A 607 21.94 6.55 76.63
C THR A 607 21.75 6.13 75.17
N GLU A 608 21.30 4.89 74.94
CA GLU A 608 20.94 4.37 73.62
C GLU A 608 19.44 4.53 73.31
N GLY A 609 18.66 5.07 74.26
CA GLY A 609 17.21 5.27 74.15
C GLY A 609 16.38 4.03 74.49
N ILE A 610 16.98 2.96 75.02
CA ILE A 610 16.29 1.72 75.40
C ILE A 610 15.63 1.92 76.76
N MET A 611 14.32 1.67 76.83
CA MET A 611 13.55 1.67 78.08
C MET A 611 14.07 0.58 79.02
N GLN A 612 14.44 0.97 80.23
CA GLN A 612 14.96 0.06 81.25
C GLN A 612 13.84 -0.60 82.05
N THR A 613 14.11 -1.83 82.48
CA THR A 613 13.30 -2.61 83.43
C THR A 613 14.23 -3.17 84.52
N GLY A 614 13.68 -3.48 85.69
CA GLY A 614 14.44 -3.90 86.87
C GLY A 614 15.16 -2.75 87.58
N TRP A 615 16.17 -3.09 88.38
CA TRP A 615 17.00 -2.12 89.09
C TRP A 615 17.93 -1.35 88.14
N VAL A 616 17.87 -0.02 88.16
CA VAL A 616 18.70 0.88 87.36
C VAL A 616 19.40 1.90 88.25
N LYS A 617 20.69 2.12 88.01
CA LYS A 617 21.48 3.16 88.69
C LYS A 617 21.54 4.40 87.82
N VAL A 618 21.08 5.54 88.36
CA VAL A 618 21.11 6.84 87.68
C VAL A 618 21.87 7.82 88.56
N GLY A 619 23.07 8.21 88.13
CA GLY A 619 24.02 8.95 88.96
C GLY A 619 24.43 8.12 90.20
N THR A 620 24.17 8.64 91.39
CA THR A 620 24.46 7.96 92.66
C THR A 620 23.28 7.17 93.23
N LYS A 621 22.07 7.33 92.67
CA LYS A 621 20.82 6.76 93.18
C LYS A 621 20.40 5.51 92.41
N TRP A 622 19.76 4.57 93.10
CA TRP A 622 19.13 3.39 92.51
C TRP A 622 17.63 3.57 92.41
N TYR A 623 17.04 3.07 91.32
CA TYR A 623 15.61 3.10 91.04
C TYR A 623 15.18 1.72 90.56
N TYR A 624 13.91 1.37 90.75
CA TYR A 624 13.34 0.15 90.18
C TYR A 624 12.29 0.49 89.12
N MET A 625 12.43 -0.10 87.94
CA MET A 625 11.50 0.02 86.82
C MET A 625 10.72 -1.29 86.70
N TYR A 626 9.39 -1.27 86.76
CA TYR A 626 8.57 -2.47 86.56
C TYR A 626 8.78 -3.08 85.16
N SER A 627 8.28 -4.29 84.93
CA SER A 627 8.32 -4.93 83.59
C SER A 627 7.60 -4.12 82.51
N SER A 628 6.65 -3.26 82.90
CA SER A 628 6.00 -2.26 82.04
C SER A 628 6.84 -1.03 81.75
N GLY A 629 8.01 -0.88 82.40
CA GLY A 629 8.90 0.27 82.33
C GLY A 629 8.55 1.41 83.28
N VAL A 630 7.44 1.32 84.03
CA VAL A 630 7.03 2.36 84.98
C VAL A 630 7.93 2.35 86.22
N MET A 631 8.38 3.51 86.67
CA MET A 631 9.18 3.67 87.88
C MET A 631 8.34 3.37 89.12
N ALA A 632 8.86 2.52 90.00
CA ALA A 632 8.29 2.29 91.33
C ALA A 632 8.57 3.50 92.25
N ALA A 633 7.57 3.94 93.00
CA ALA A 633 7.70 5.03 93.96
C ALA A 633 6.79 4.78 95.18
N ASN A 634 7.21 5.27 96.36
CA ASN A 634 6.51 5.06 97.64
C ASN A 634 6.19 3.58 97.93
N THR A 635 7.13 2.68 97.67
CA THR A 635 6.92 1.23 97.78
C THR A 635 8.21 0.51 98.16
N THR A 636 8.15 -0.80 98.35
CA THR A 636 9.30 -1.66 98.65
C THR A 636 9.43 -2.70 97.56
N ILE A 637 10.63 -2.83 96.96
CA ILE A 637 10.95 -3.84 95.94
C ILE A 637 12.18 -4.62 96.41
N ASP A 638 12.14 -5.96 96.35
CA ASP A 638 13.25 -6.84 96.76
C ASP A 638 13.83 -6.54 98.16
N GLY A 639 13.02 -6.02 99.09
CA GLY A 639 13.43 -5.62 100.44
C GLY A 639 13.98 -4.19 100.59
N TYR A 640 14.08 -3.43 99.49
CA TYR A 640 14.59 -2.05 99.46
C TYR A 640 13.46 -1.02 99.34
N ARG A 641 13.42 -0.03 100.24
CA ARG A 641 12.36 1.01 100.29
C ARG A 641 12.67 2.15 99.32
N LEU A 642 11.72 2.46 98.43
CA LEU A 642 11.80 3.55 97.45
C LEU A 642 10.95 4.75 97.89
N GLY A 643 11.53 5.95 97.83
CA GLY A 643 10.89 7.22 98.19
C GLY A 643 9.81 7.68 97.22
N SER A 644 9.24 8.86 97.49
CA SER A 644 8.26 9.50 96.60
C SER A 644 8.84 9.96 95.27
N ASP A 645 10.16 10.17 95.21
CA ASP A 645 10.93 10.42 93.99
C ASP A 645 11.38 9.12 93.29
N GLY A 646 11.01 7.95 93.83
CA GLY A 646 11.37 6.63 93.31
C GLY A 646 12.79 6.17 93.63
N ALA A 647 13.61 7.00 94.28
CA ALA A 647 14.97 6.63 94.64
C ALA A 647 14.99 5.67 95.84
N TRP A 648 15.92 4.71 95.84
CA TRP A 648 16.19 3.88 97.00
C TRP A 648 16.71 4.72 98.16
N ILE A 649 16.08 4.54 99.32
CA ILE A 649 16.46 5.18 100.59
C ILE A 649 16.99 4.07 101.51
N GLN A 650 18.18 4.31 102.06
CA GLN A 650 18.85 3.41 102.99
C GLN A 650 18.16 3.38 104.35
#